data_AF-A0A7J5ZXI3-F1
#
_entry.id   AF-A0A7J5ZXI3-F1
#
_cell.length_a   1.000
_cell.length_b   1.000
_cell.length_c   1.000
_cell.angle_alpha   90.00
_cell.angle_beta   90.00
_cell.angle_gamma   90.00
#
_symmetry.space_group_name_H-M   'P 1'
#
loop_
_entity.id
_entity.type
_entity.pdbx_description
1 polymer ?
#
loop_
_entity_poly.entity_id
_entity_poly.type
_entity_poly.pdbx_seq_one_letter_code
_entity_poly.pdbx_strand_id
1 'polypeptide(L)'
;MAEYLASIFGTEKDKVNCSFYFKIGACRHGDRCSRLHNKPTFSQTILIQNIYRNPQNSAQTADASRCAVSDVEMQEHYDEFFEEVFTEMEEKYGEVEEMNVCDNLGDHLVGNVYVKFRREEDAEKAVMDLNNRWFNSQPIHAELSPVTDFREACCRQYEMGECTRGGFCNFMHLKPISRELRRELYGRRRKRHRSRSRSRERRSRSRDRGRRDRERRRSRDRERSGSDWGFYYHFHLQSLHFKEIMPSVPSTKESDLSKPVCPFAGKKTSTSDGLFQTNGSESTENDIEKWIRPDLPSKCTWTLGAPHTDSPHIHALRTKSPSILPNILRKIGDTPMVRINKITKTYGLKCELLAKCEFFNAGGSVKDRISLRMVEDAERAGILKPGDTIIEPTSGNTGIGLALAAAVKGYRCIIVMPEKMSMEKVDVLRALGAEIVRTPTSARFDSPESHVGVAWRLKNEIPNSHILDQYRNPSNPLAHYDTTAEEILEQCDGQVDMLVAGAGTGGTITGVARKLKEKCPNIKIIAVDPEGSILAEPEELNQTDKTQYEVEGIGYDFIPTVLDRSVVDSWYKSNDEESFTLARMLIRDEGLLCGGSSGTAMAAAVKMAKELKEGQRCVVILPDSIRNYMSKFLNDNWMFQKGFLPAEDFMVSKPWWWNLRLQNLNLSAPLTVLPTVTCQKTIKVLKEKAFDQAPVVDEAGVILGMVTLGNMLASVLAGKIKPSDPVSKVLYKQFKQICLTDNLGKLSRILETDHFALVVHEQIQYLTDGSTIMKHMVFGVVTAIDLLNFVTVREKRERSMSECTDDQ
;
A
#
# COMPACT_ATOMS: atom_id res chain seq x y z
N MET A 1 -8.46 1.57 -4.54
CA MET A 1 -8.23 0.68 -3.37
C MET A 1 -9.08 -0.57 -3.46
N ALA A 2 -10.40 -0.49 -3.70
CA ALA A 2 -11.24 -1.66 -3.99
C ALA A 2 -10.74 -2.48 -5.20
N GLU A 3 -10.32 -1.84 -6.30
CA GLU A 3 -9.75 -2.54 -7.46
C GLU A 3 -8.37 -3.17 -7.19
N TYR A 4 -7.50 -2.52 -6.41
CA TYR A 4 -6.19 -3.10 -6.03
C TYR A 4 -6.36 -4.24 -5.04
N LEU A 5 -7.18 -4.06 -4.00
CA LEU A 5 -7.55 -5.11 -3.07
C LEU A 5 -8.20 -6.27 -3.84
N ALA A 6 -9.15 -6.03 -4.73
CA ALA A 6 -9.72 -7.06 -5.61
C ALA A 6 -8.68 -7.72 -6.54
N SER A 7 -7.67 -6.96 -7.01
CA SER A 7 -6.60 -7.50 -7.87
C SER A 7 -5.58 -8.36 -7.14
N ILE A 8 -5.38 -8.14 -5.83
CA ILE A 8 -4.48 -8.95 -5.00
C ILE A 8 -5.23 -10.01 -4.20
N PHE A 9 -6.53 -9.83 -3.96
CA PHE A 9 -7.38 -10.72 -3.18
C PHE A 9 -7.30 -12.13 -3.76
N GLY A 10 -6.82 -13.07 -2.94
CA GLY A 10 -6.62 -14.45 -3.36
C GLY A 10 -5.31 -14.78 -4.07
N THR A 11 -4.44 -13.80 -4.31
CA THR A 11 -3.11 -14.02 -4.91
C THR A 11 -2.03 -14.13 -3.84
N GLU A 12 -0.86 -14.70 -4.17
CA GLU A 12 0.27 -14.82 -3.21
C GLU A 12 0.77 -13.46 -2.67
N LYS A 13 0.43 -12.36 -3.36
CA LYS A 13 0.70 -10.98 -2.99
C LYS A 13 -0.23 -10.45 -1.88
N ASP A 14 -1.34 -11.14 -1.64
CA ASP A 14 -2.19 -10.91 -0.47
C ASP A 14 -1.45 -11.37 0.79
N LYS A 15 -1.01 -10.38 1.58
CA LYS A 15 -0.31 -10.62 2.85
C LYS A 15 -1.26 -10.83 4.01
N VAL A 16 -2.55 -10.55 3.82
CA VAL A 16 -3.59 -10.63 4.84
C VAL A 16 -4.35 -11.95 4.68
N ASN A 17 -4.83 -12.26 3.47
CA ASN A 17 -5.54 -13.51 3.21
C ASN A 17 -4.62 -14.60 2.70
N CYS A 18 -4.92 -15.84 3.08
CA CYS A 18 -4.18 -16.99 2.59
C CYS A 18 -4.54 -17.25 1.12
N SER A 19 -3.60 -16.93 0.23
CA SER A 19 -3.74 -17.19 -1.21
C SER A 19 -4.07 -18.65 -1.57
N PHE A 20 -3.48 -19.61 -0.85
CA PHE A 20 -3.78 -21.03 -1.05
C PHE A 20 -5.21 -21.38 -0.59
N TYR A 21 -5.64 -20.90 0.58
CA TYR A 21 -7.03 -21.10 1.01
C TYR A 21 -8.03 -20.48 0.03
N PHE A 22 -7.75 -19.29 -0.49
CA PHE A 22 -8.66 -18.62 -1.42
C PHE A 22 -8.76 -19.35 -2.77
N LYS A 23 -7.63 -19.80 -3.32
CA LYS A 23 -7.60 -20.47 -4.62
C LYS A 23 -8.06 -21.91 -4.56
N ILE A 24 -7.79 -22.59 -3.46
CA ILE A 24 -7.94 -24.04 -3.33
C ILE A 24 -9.07 -24.42 -2.37
N GLY A 25 -9.55 -23.50 -1.54
CA GLY A 25 -10.49 -23.78 -0.46
C GLY A 25 -9.87 -24.54 0.72
N ALA A 26 -8.56 -24.83 0.66
CA ALA A 26 -7.84 -25.55 1.69
C ALA A 26 -6.40 -25.01 1.81
N CYS A 27 -5.83 -25.17 3.00
CA CYS A 27 -4.48 -24.68 3.31
C CYS A 27 -3.75 -25.70 4.16
N ARG A 28 -2.48 -25.97 3.81
CA ARG A 28 -1.63 -26.93 4.52
C ARG A 28 -1.41 -26.62 6.00
N HIS A 29 -1.60 -25.36 6.39
CA HIS A 29 -1.44 -24.91 7.77
C HIS A 29 -2.76 -24.90 8.55
N GLY A 30 -3.90 -25.13 7.87
CA GLY A 30 -5.23 -25.13 8.49
C GLY A 30 -5.45 -23.88 9.35
N ASP A 31 -6.03 -24.05 10.53
CA ASP A 31 -6.29 -22.97 11.48
C ASP A 31 -5.01 -22.35 12.08
N ARG A 32 -3.84 -22.96 11.85
CA ARG A 32 -2.53 -22.42 12.25
C ARG A 32 -1.87 -21.57 11.16
N CYS A 33 -2.60 -21.25 10.09
CA CYS A 33 -2.09 -20.37 9.04
C CYS A 33 -1.89 -18.95 9.61
N SER A 34 -0.73 -18.35 9.34
CA SER A 34 -0.45 -16.95 9.72
C SER A 34 -1.19 -15.92 8.87
N ARG A 35 -1.96 -16.36 7.87
CA ARG A 35 -2.80 -15.55 6.98
C ARG A 35 -4.26 -15.95 7.16
N LEU A 36 -5.18 -15.01 6.99
CA LEU A 36 -6.62 -15.21 7.23
C LEU A 36 -7.23 -16.17 6.21
N HIS A 37 -8.06 -17.10 6.70
CA HIS A 37 -8.95 -17.93 5.91
C HIS A 37 -10.34 -17.32 5.95
N ASN A 38 -10.64 -16.42 5.02
CA ASN A 38 -11.96 -15.79 4.96
C ASN A 38 -12.96 -16.80 4.36
N LYS A 39 -13.71 -17.49 5.23
CA LYS A 39 -14.72 -18.45 4.81
C LYS A 39 -15.88 -17.70 4.14
N PRO A 40 -16.27 -18.06 2.91
CA PRO A 40 -17.35 -17.38 2.24
C PRO A 40 -18.68 -17.61 2.98
N THR A 41 -19.48 -16.55 3.12
CA THR A 41 -20.86 -16.65 3.63
C THR A 41 -21.84 -17.11 2.56
N PHE A 42 -21.45 -17.06 1.28
CA PHE A 42 -22.17 -17.59 0.13
C PHE A 42 -21.17 -18.10 -0.91
N SER A 43 -21.45 -19.26 -1.51
CA SER A 43 -20.65 -19.81 -2.62
C SER A 43 -21.48 -20.81 -3.41
N GLN A 44 -21.19 -20.96 -4.71
CA GLN A 44 -21.71 -22.05 -5.53
C GLN A 44 -21.00 -23.38 -5.25
N THR A 45 -19.82 -23.33 -4.64
CA THR A 45 -18.96 -24.49 -4.44
C THR A 45 -18.88 -24.85 -2.98
N ILE A 46 -19.08 -26.13 -2.68
CA ILE A 46 -18.85 -26.72 -1.36
C ILE A 46 -17.59 -27.56 -1.39
N LEU A 47 -16.94 -27.67 -0.24
CA LEU A 47 -15.85 -28.58 0.05
C LEU A 47 -16.32 -29.59 1.10
N ILE A 48 -16.24 -30.87 0.77
CA ILE A 48 -16.41 -31.99 1.69
C ILE A 48 -15.03 -32.56 2.00
N GLN A 49 -14.61 -32.44 3.25
CA GLN A 49 -13.23 -32.76 3.66
C GLN A 49 -13.04 -34.28 3.84
N ASN A 50 -11.97 -34.82 3.25
CA ASN A 50 -11.43 -36.16 3.50
C ASN A 50 -12.46 -37.32 3.44
N ILE A 51 -13.41 -37.26 2.50
CA ILE A 51 -14.48 -38.26 2.38
C ILE A 51 -14.10 -39.39 1.41
N TYR A 52 -13.30 -39.10 0.38
CA TYR A 52 -12.77 -40.14 -0.50
C TYR A 52 -11.53 -40.77 0.08
N ARG A 53 -11.53 -42.09 0.24
CA ARG A 53 -10.35 -42.85 0.67
C ARG A 53 -9.82 -43.66 -0.49
N ASN A 54 -8.61 -43.32 -0.94
CA ASN A 54 -7.92 -44.15 -1.92
C ASN A 54 -7.48 -45.47 -1.25
N PRO A 55 -7.93 -46.64 -1.75
CA PRO A 55 -7.58 -47.94 -1.18
C PRO A 55 -6.05 -48.19 -1.11
N GLN A 56 -5.26 -47.63 -2.04
CA GLN A 56 -3.80 -47.78 -2.03
C GLN A 56 -3.11 -47.06 -0.86
N ASN A 57 -3.62 -45.89 -0.48
CA ASN A 57 -3.08 -45.12 0.63
C ASN A 57 -3.45 -45.72 1.99
N SER A 58 -4.58 -46.42 2.05
CA SER A 58 -5.11 -47.05 3.27
C SER A 58 -4.38 -48.35 3.65
N ALA A 59 -3.70 -49.00 2.70
CA ALA A 59 -2.97 -50.25 2.89
C ALA A 59 -1.57 -50.11 3.52
N GLN A 60 -1.08 -48.89 3.79
CA GLN A 60 0.25 -48.65 4.38
C GLN A 60 0.28 -48.61 5.92
N THR A 61 -0.89 -48.57 6.58
CA THR A 61 -0.97 -48.28 8.03
C THR A 61 -1.43 -49.43 8.93
N ALA A 62 -1.79 -50.59 8.39
CA ALA A 62 -2.13 -51.76 9.20
C ALA A 62 -1.82 -53.05 8.43
N ASP A 63 -0.79 -53.77 8.88
CA ASP A 63 -0.28 -55.05 8.37
C ASP A 63 0.31 -55.09 6.94
N ALA A 64 1.55 -55.57 6.87
CA ALA A 64 2.33 -55.78 5.65
C ALA A 64 1.82 -56.97 4.81
N SER A 65 0.54 -56.95 4.45
CA SER A 65 -0.05 -57.81 3.41
C SER A 65 -0.46 -56.94 2.25
N ARG A 66 0.33 -56.94 1.16
CA ARG A 66 -0.01 -56.22 -0.07
C ARG A 66 -1.29 -56.82 -0.66
N CYS A 67 -2.43 -56.20 -0.42
CA CYS A 67 -3.61 -56.42 -1.25
C CYS A 67 -3.32 -55.73 -2.59
N ALA A 68 -2.89 -56.50 -3.59
CA ALA A 68 -2.62 -56.00 -4.93
C ALA A 68 -3.95 -55.82 -5.67
N VAL A 69 -4.72 -54.80 -5.30
CA VAL A 69 -5.89 -54.38 -6.07
C VAL A 69 -5.40 -53.88 -7.44
N SER A 70 -5.99 -54.38 -8.52
CA SER A 70 -5.60 -53.98 -9.87
C SER A 70 -6.01 -52.54 -10.18
N ASP A 71 -5.29 -51.87 -11.09
CA ASP A 71 -5.61 -50.48 -11.50
C ASP A 71 -7.04 -50.34 -12.06
N VAL A 72 -7.61 -51.42 -12.61
CA VAL A 72 -8.98 -51.48 -13.13
C VAL A 72 -10.00 -51.46 -11.99
N GLU A 73 -9.86 -52.37 -11.02
CA GLU A 73 -10.76 -52.44 -9.85
C GLU A 73 -10.73 -51.14 -9.03
N MET A 74 -9.58 -50.47 -8.97
CA MET A 74 -9.46 -49.17 -8.28
C MET A 74 -10.13 -48.02 -9.03
N GLN A 75 -10.16 -48.07 -10.36
CA GLN A 75 -10.89 -47.09 -11.16
C GLN A 75 -12.39 -47.33 -11.03
N GLU A 76 -12.84 -48.59 -11.02
CA GLU A 76 -14.25 -48.95 -10.78
C GLU A 76 -14.73 -48.46 -9.41
N HIS A 77 -14.00 -48.75 -8.33
CA HIS A 77 -14.33 -48.26 -6.99
C HIS A 77 -14.35 -46.73 -6.91
N TYR A 78 -13.49 -46.04 -7.67
CA TYR A 78 -13.51 -44.58 -7.71
C TYR A 78 -14.72 -44.04 -8.46
N ASP A 79 -15.04 -44.65 -9.60
CA ASP A 79 -16.18 -44.28 -10.42
C ASP A 79 -17.51 -44.51 -9.67
N GLU A 80 -17.66 -45.63 -8.95
CA GLU A 80 -18.82 -45.91 -8.09
C GLU A 80 -18.99 -44.84 -6.99
N PHE A 81 -17.91 -44.53 -6.27
CA PHE A 81 -17.92 -43.47 -5.26
C PHE A 81 -18.31 -42.12 -5.86
N PHE A 82 -17.74 -41.78 -7.03
CA PHE A 82 -18.04 -40.52 -7.70
C PHE A 82 -19.50 -40.45 -8.13
N GLU A 83 -20.05 -41.54 -8.68
CA GLU A 83 -21.45 -41.63 -9.08
C GLU A 83 -22.40 -41.49 -7.89
N GLU A 84 -22.11 -42.16 -6.78
CA GLU A 84 -22.91 -42.10 -5.55
C GLU A 84 -22.99 -40.66 -5.03
N VAL A 85 -21.84 -40.01 -4.85
CA VAL A 85 -21.79 -38.63 -4.33
C VAL A 85 -22.44 -37.68 -5.33
N PHE A 86 -22.16 -37.81 -6.63
CA PHE A 86 -22.73 -36.92 -7.65
C PHE A 86 -24.26 -36.99 -7.69
N THR A 87 -24.81 -38.21 -7.71
CA THR A 87 -26.26 -38.44 -7.78
C THR A 87 -26.95 -37.94 -6.52
N GLU A 88 -26.38 -38.23 -5.35
CA GLU A 88 -26.88 -37.74 -4.07
C GLU A 88 -26.92 -36.20 -4.01
N MET A 89 -25.87 -35.55 -4.51
CA MET A 89 -25.82 -34.08 -4.56
C MET A 89 -26.88 -33.52 -5.51
N GLU A 90 -27.04 -34.11 -6.70
CA GLU A 90 -27.98 -33.63 -7.72
C GLU A 90 -29.45 -33.86 -7.33
N GLU A 91 -29.76 -34.98 -6.68
CA GLU A 91 -31.12 -35.34 -6.30
C GLU A 91 -31.63 -34.57 -5.06
N LYS A 92 -30.79 -34.39 -4.03
CA LYS A 92 -31.22 -33.79 -2.76
C LYS A 92 -31.09 -32.28 -2.68
N TYR A 93 -30.07 -31.72 -3.34
CA TYR A 93 -29.72 -30.32 -3.19
C TYR A 93 -30.01 -29.53 -4.47
N GLY A 94 -29.38 -29.87 -5.59
CA GLY A 94 -29.64 -29.15 -6.84
C GLY A 94 -28.67 -29.48 -7.97
N GLU A 95 -28.84 -28.83 -9.12
CA GLU A 95 -28.09 -29.15 -10.34
C GLU A 95 -26.58 -28.97 -10.16
N VAL A 96 -25.82 -30.07 -10.23
CA VAL A 96 -24.35 -30.05 -10.14
C VAL A 96 -23.76 -29.59 -11.48
N GLU A 97 -22.93 -28.55 -11.45
CA GLU A 97 -22.21 -28.05 -12.61
C GLU A 97 -20.91 -28.82 -12.85
N GLU A 98 -20.16 -29.05 -11.78
CA GLU A 98 -18.85 -29.70 -11.80
C GLU A 98 -18.55 -30.32 -10.43
N MET A 99 -17.99 -31.53 -10.41
CA MET A 99 -17.52 -32.21 -9.20
C MET A 99 -16.11 -32.76 -9.40
N ASN A 100 -15.23 -32.52 -8.43
CA ASN A 100 -13.82 -32.86 -8.49
C ASN A 100 -13.36 -33.52 -7.18
N VAL A 101 -12.56 -34.59 -7.28
CA VAL A 101 -12.02 -35.32 -6.13
C VAL A 101 -10.50 -35.25 -6.15
N CYS A 102 -9.91 -34.90 -5.01
CA CYS A 102 -8.47 -34.77 -4.85
C CYS A 102 -7.81 -36.12 -4.49
N ASP A 103 -6.81 -36.50 -5.29
CA ASP A 103 -5.88 -37.62 -5.08
C ASP A 103 -4.52 -37.16 -4.51
N ASN A 104 -4.51 -35.98 -3.89
CA ASN A 104 -3.33 -35.47 -3.20
C ASN A 104 -2.91 -36.42 -2.07
N LEU A 105 -1.61 -36.45 -1.76
CA LEU A 105 -1.07 -37.21 -0.62
C LEU A 105 -1.02 -36.40 0.68
N GLY A 106 -1.19 -35.08 0.62
CA GLY A 106 -1.09 -34.21 1.79
C GLY A 106 -2.43 -34.08 2.53
N ASP A 107 -2.37 -34.14 3.87
CA ASP A 107 -3.54 -34.17 4.77
C ASP A 107 -4.57 -33.05 4.54
N HIS A 108 -4.13 -31.90 4.03
CA HIS A 108 -4.98 -30.73 3.77
C HIS A 108 -5.80 -30.83 2.47
N LEU A 109 -5.49 -31.77 1.58
CA LEU A 109 -6.17 -31.95 0.28
C LEU A 109 -6.58 -33.39 0.00
N VAL A 110 -5.96 -34.38 0.64
CA VAL A 110 -6.25 -35.80 0.43
C VAL A 110 -7.74 -36.09 0.62
N GLY A 111 -8.36 -36.73 -0.36
CA GLY A 111 -9.74 -37.19 -0.25
C GLY A 111 -10.81 -36.10 -0.24
N ASN A 112 -10.42 -34.84 -0.43
CA ASN A 112 -11.37 -33.73 -0.49
C ASN A 112 -12.21 -33.81 -1.76
N VAL A 113 -13.52 -33.59 -1.61
CA VAL A 113 -14.47 -33.53 -2.73
C VAL A 113 -15.02 -32.13 -2.84
N TYR A 114 -14.90 -31.53 -4.02
CA TYR A 114 -15.45 -30.23 -4.35
C TYR A 114 -16.66 -30.40 -5.25
N VAL A 115 -17.79 -29.81 -4.87
CA VAL A 115 -19.03 -29.87 -5.65
C VAL A 115 -19.46 -28.44 -5.95
N LYS A 116 -19.53 -28.08 -7.23
CA LYS A 116 -20.05 -26.79 -7.68
C LYS A 116 -21.48 -26.96 -8.17
N PHE A 117 -22.43 -26.31 -7.50
CA PHE A 117 -23.82 -26.25 -7.88
C PHE A 117 -24.10 -25.09 -8.84
N ARG A 118 -25.19 -25.19 -9.60
CA ARG A 118 -25.65 -24.10 -10.46
C ARG A 118 -26.15 -22.89 -9.69
N ARG A 119 -26.68 -23.08 -8.48
CA ARG A 119 -27.24 -22.04 -7.62
C ARG A 119 -26.55 -22.06 -6.26
N GLU A 120 -26.37 -20.88 -5.68
CA GLU A 120 -25.74 -20.69 -4.37
C GLU A 120 -26.62 -21.23 -3.23
N GLU A 121 -27.94 -21.14 -3.36
CA GLU A 121 -28.91 -21.67 -2.39
C GLU A 121 -28.79 -23.19 -2.21
N ASP A 122 -28.52 -23.92 -3.30
CA ASP A 122 -28.38 -25.38 -3.29
C ASP A 122 -27.12 -25.79 -2.50
N ALA A 123 -26.04 -25.00 -2.63
CA ALA A 123 -24.78 -25.22 -1.90
C ALA A 123 -24.92 -24.96 -0.40
N GLU A 124 -25.61 -23.89 -0.01
CA GLU A 124 -25.88 -23.58 1.41
C GLU A 124 -26.74 -24.68 2.06
N LYS A 125 -27.80 -25.12 1.37
CA LYS A 125 -28.65 -26.24 1.81
C LYS A 125 -27.85 -27.53 1.97
N ALA A 126 -26.93 -27.82 1.03
CA ALA A 126 -26.06 -28.99 1.09
C ALA A 126 -25.16 -28.95 2.34
N VAL A 127 -24.50 -27.82 2.64
CA VAL A 127 -23.61 -27.69 3.82
C VAL A 127 -24.39 -27.87 5.13
N MET A 128 -25.59 -27.29 5.24
CA MET A 128 -26.42 -27.41 6.44
C MET A 128 -26.86 -28.85 6.71
N ASP A 129 -27.25 -29.59 5.67
CA ASP A 129 -27.71 -30.98 5.81
C ASP A 129 -26.53 -31.96 5.99
N LEU A 130 -25.46 -31.81 5.19
CA LEU A 130 -24.33 -32.75 5.19
C LEU A 130 -23.58 -32.81 6.52
N ASN A 131 -23.41 -31.68 7.23
CA ASN A 131 -22.74 -31.68 8.52
C ASN A 131 -23.48 -32.44 9.64
N ASN A 132 -24.73 -32.87 9.39
CA ASN A 132 -25.49 -33.72 10.30
C ASN A 132 -25.54 -35.19 9.84
N ARG A 133 -24.72 -35.56 8.85
CA ARG A 133 -24.74 -36.88 8.21
C ARG A 133 -23.41 -37.61 8.36
N TRP A 134 -23.47 -38.91 8.09
CA TRP A 134 -22.35 -39.82 8.17
C TRP A 134 -22.16 -40.51 6.81
N PHE A 135 -20.91 -40.72 6.42
CA PHE A 135 -20.53 -41.49 5.24
C PHE A 135 -19.44 -42.49 5.64
N ASN A 136 -19.64 -43.78 5.35
CA ASN A 136 -18.73 -44.86 5.75
C ASN A 136 -18.30 -44.80 7.23
N SER A 137 -19.27 -44.61 8.13
CA SER A 137 -19.06 -44.52 9.59
C SER A 137 -18.18 -43.34 10.04
N GLN A 138 -18.04 -42.30 9.22
CA GLN A 138 -17.39 -41.04 9.59
C GLN A 138 -18.36 -39.87 9.47
N PRO A 139 -18.27 -38.88 10.38
CA PRO A 139 -19.06 -37.66 10.23
C PRO A 139 -18.57 -36.90 8.99
N ILE A 140 -19.51 -36.36 8.23
CA ILE A 140 -19.18 -35.55 7.07
C ILE A 140 -18.86 -34.13 7.55
N HIS A 141 -17.72 -33.59 7.11
CA HIS A 141 -17.35 -32.19 7.33
C HIS A 141 -17.46 -31.43 6.01
N ALA A 142 -18.53 -30.65 5.87
CA ALA A 142 -18.80 -29.84 4.69
C ALA A 142 -18.69 -28.35 5.01
N GLU A 143 -18.10 -27.57 4.12
CA GLU A 143 -18.06 -26.10 4.24
C GLU A 143 -18.23 -25.43 2.88
N LEU A 144 -18.66 -24.17 2.88
CA LEU A 144 -18.66 -23.36 1.67
C LEU A 144 -17.21 -23.07 1.26
N SER A 145 -16.90 -23.29 -0.01
CA SER A 145 -15.56 -23.17 -0.56
C SER A 145 -15.41 -21.88 -1.38
N PRO A 146 -14.31 -21.12 -1.25
CA PRO A 146 -14.05 -19.92 -2.06
C PRO A 146 -13.66 -20.25 -3.53
N VAL A 147 -13.51 -21.52 -3.88
CA VAL A 147 -13.07 -21.95 -5.23
C VAL A 147 -14.16 -21.66 -6.25
N THR A 148 -13.85 -20.81 -7.24
CA THR A 148 -14.78 -20.44 -8.32
C THR A 148 -14.36 -20.99 -9.69
N ASP A 149 -13.06 -21.14 -9.93
CA ASP A 149 -12.46 -21.72 -11.14
C ASP A 149 -11.42 -22.80 -10.77
N PHE A 150 -11.72 -24.06 -11.08
CA PHE A 150 -10.84 -25.19 -10.79
C PHE A 150 -9.53 -25.17 -11.59
N ARG A 151 -9.45 -24.46 -12.73
CA ARG A 151 -8.23 -24.42 -13.55
C ARG A 151 -7.07 -23.72 -12.86
N GLU A 152 -7.36 -22.76 -12.00
CA GLU A 152 -6.34 -22.09 -11.18
C GLU A 152 -5.99 -22.88 -9.92
N ALA A 153 -6.86 -23.79 -9.52
CA ALA A 153 -6.70 -24.63 -8.34
C ALA A 153 -5.91 -25.93 -8.62
N CYS A 154 -5.89 -26.39 -9.87
CA CYS A 154 -5.25 -27.64 -10.27
C CYS A 154 -3.74 -27.51 -10.50
N CYS A 155 -3.01 -28.57 -10.14
CA CYS A 155 -1.58 -28.68 -10.39
C CYS A 155 -1.32 -29.08 -11.85
N ARG A 156 -0.91 -28.11 -12.68
CA ARG A 156 -0.58 -28.39 -14.11
C ARG A 156 0.53 -29.43 -14.28
N GLN A 157 1.51 -29.48 -13.37
CA GLN A 157 2.57 -30.48 -13.44
C GLN A 157 2.04 -31.90 -13.18
N TYR A 158 1.00 -32.04 -12.35
CA TYR A 158 0.38 -33.34 -12.08
C TYR A 158 -0.50 -33.78 -13.26
N GLU A 159 -1.25 -32.86 -13.88
CA GLU A 159 -1.98 -33.14 -15.12
C GLU A 159 -1.08 -33.67 -16.24
N MET A 160 0.18 -33.22 -16.26
CA MET A 160 1.21 -33.68 -17.21
C MET A 160 2.00 -34.91 -16.74
N GLY A 161 1.73 -35.44 -15.53
CA GLY A 161 2.43 -36.60 -14.96
C GLY A 161 3.84 -36.32 -14.41
N GLU A 162 4.21 -35.06 -14.20
CA GLU A 162 5.58 -34.62 -13.86
C GLU A 162 5.69 -34.00 -12.45
N CYS A 163 4.63 -34.02 -11.65
CA CYS A 163 4.65 -33.40 -10.32
C CYS A 163 5.53 -34.18 -9.33
N THR A 164 6.66 -33.60 -8.94
CA THR A 164 7.63 -34.19 -7.99
C THR A 164 7.41 -33.78 -6.53
N ARG A 165 6.37 -33.00 -6.24
CA ARG A 165 6.17 -32.37 -4.91
C ARG A 165 5.54 -33.30 -3.86
N GLY A 166 5.03 -34.47 -4.24
CA GLY A 166 4.41 -35.44 -3.32
C GLY A 166 3.36 -34.81 -2.41
N GLY A 167 3.38 -35.15 -1.11
CA GLY A 167 2.50 -34.57 -0.08
C GLY A 167 2.71 -33.08 0.22
N PHE A 168 3.71 -32.44 -0.40
CA PHE A 168 3.98 -31.00 -0.24
C PHE A 168 3.36 -30.13 -1.34
N CYS A 169 2.65 -30.72 -2.30
CA CYS A 169 1.92 -29.93 -3.30
C CYS A 169 0.71 -29.24 -2.68
N ASN A 170 0.60 -27.92 -2.87
CA ASN A 170 -0.51 -27.11 -2.38
C ASN A 170 -1.65 -26.96 -3.42
N PHE A 171 -1.53 -27.59 -4.60
CA PHE A 171 -2.51 -27.50 -5.68
C PHE A 171 -3.23 -28.85 -5.85
N MET A 172 -4.47 -28.83 -6.31
CA MET A 172 -5.30 -30.02 -6.46
C MET A 172 -4.70 -30.99 -7.48
N HIS A 173 -4.53 -32.23 -7.07
CA HIS A 173 -4.23 -33.36 -7.94
C HIS A 173 -5.56 -34.08 -8.16
N LEU A 174 -6.19 -33.91 -9.32
CA LEU A 174 -7.53 -34.45 -9.54
C LEU A 174 -7.48 -35.88 -10.07
N LYS A 175 -8.30 -36.77 -9.51
CA LYS A 175 -8.50 -38.11 -10.04
C LYS A 175 -9.55 -38.07 -11.17
N PRO A 176 -9.20 -38.42 -12.42
CA PRO A 176 -10.17 -38.41 -13.51
C PRO A 176 -11.13 -39.59 -13.39
N ILE A 177 -12.41 -39.36 -13.62
CA ILE A 177 -13.42 -40.42 -13.80
C ILE A 177 -13.29 -41.06 -15.20
N SER A 178 -13.82 -42.27 -15.36
CA SER A 178 -13.84 -42.89 -16.68
C SER A 178 -14.61 -42.06 -17.71
N ARG A 179 -14.22 -42.23 -18.99
CA ARG A 179 -14.86 -41.52 -20.12
C ARG A 179 -16.33 -41.91 -20.27
N GLU A 180 -16.71 -43.10 -19.83
CA GLU A 180 -18.09 -43.60 -19.88
C GLU A 180 -18.94 -42.91 -18.82
N LEU A 181 -18.51 -42.95 -17.56
CA LEU A 181 -19.19 -42.27 -16.45
C LEU A 181 -19.33 -40.77 -16.70
N ARG A 182 -18.27 -40.12 -17.23
CA ARG A 182 -18.33 -38.69 -17.59
C ARG A 182 -19.42 -38.38 -18.62
N ARG A 183 -19.66 -39.27 -19.59
CA ARG A 183 -20.74 -39.10 -20.58
C ARG A 183 -22.11 -39.37 -19.98
N GLU A 184 -22.22 -40.30 -19.04
CA GLU A 184 -23.47 -40.57 -18.36
C GLU A 184 -23.92 -39.38 -17.52
N LEU A 185 -23.09 -38.95 -16.58
CA LEU A 185 -23.43 -37.90 -15.62
C LEU A 185 -23.59 -36.53 -16.31
N TYR A 186 -22.61 -36.12 -17.11
CA TYR A 186 -22.61 -34.79 -17.73
C TYR A 186 -23.19 -34.76 -19.15
N GLY A 187 -23.34 -35.89 -19.82
CA GLY A 187 -23.86 -35.96 -21.20
C GLY A 187 -25.38 -35.95 -21.31
N ARG A 188 -26.13 -36.32 -20.25
CA ARG A 188 -27.59 -36.15 -20.17
C ARG A 188 -28.03 -34.69 -20.40
N ARG A 189 -27.16 -33.72 -20.09
CA ARG A 189 -27.33 -32.26 -20.27
C ARG A 189 -27.48 -31.80 -21.73
N ARG A 190 -26.84 -32.49 -22.71
CA ARG A 190 -26.92 -32.10 -24.14
C ARG A 190 -28.28 -32.40 -24.79
N LYS A 191 -29.09 -33.31 -24.23
CA LYS A 191 -30.45 -33.60 -24.73
C LYS A 191 -31.52 -32.63 -24.19
N ARG A 192 -31.41 -32.16 -22.94
CA ARG A 192 -32.37 -31.22 -22.32
C ARG A 192 -32.29 -29.79 -22.87
N HIS A 193 -31.12 -29.32 -23.31
CA HIS A 193 -30.97 -27.97 -23.88
C HIS A 193 -31.41 -27.86 -25.35
N ARG A 194 -31.49 -28.97 -26.10
CA ARG A 194 -32.03 -28.98 -27.47
C ARG A 194 -33.56 -28.99 -27.52
N SER A 195 -34.24 -29.41 -26.45
CA SER A 195 -35.71 -29.44 -26.39
C SER A 195 -36.34 -28.13 -25.88
N ARG A 196 -35.55 -27.20 -25.34
CA ARG A 196 -36.05 -25.92 -24.77
C ARG A 196 -35.91 -24.70 -25.67
N SER A 197 -35.30 -24.81 -26.85
CA SER A 197 -35.21 -23.71 -27.84
C SER A 197 -36.31 -23.74 -28.93
N ARG A 198 -37.37 -24.53 -28.73
CA ARG A 198 -38.60 -24.48 -29.54
C ARG A 198 -39.86 -24.45 -28.66
N SER A 199 -40.11 -23.34 -27.98
CA SER A 199 -41.48 -22.96 -27.60
C SER A 199 -41.53 -21.46 -27.29
N ARG A 200 -41.55 -20.64 -28.35
CA ARG A 200 -42.09 -19.29 -28.25
C ARG A 200 -43.60 -19.39 -28.14
N GLU A 201 -44.11 -18.73 -27.11
CA GLU A 201 -45.46 -18.25 -26.87
C GLU A 201 -46.36 -18.16 -28.12
N ARG A 202 -47.59 -18.67 -27.95
CA ARG A 202 -48.80 -18.00 -28.42
C ARG A 202 -50.00 -18.51 -27.64
N ARG A 203 -50.58 -17.65 -26.79
CA ARG A 203 -51.94 -17.81 -26.30
C ARG A 203 -52.92 -17.13 -27.27
N SER A 204 -53.89 -17.96 -27.69
CA SER A 204 -55.30 -17.71 -28.01
C SER A 204 -55.72 -16.90 -29.25
N ARG A 205 -56.40 -17.66 -30.13
CA ARG A 205 -57.70 -17.43 -30.79
C ARG A 205 -57.75 -16.52 -32.03
N SER A 206 -57.95 -17.12 -33.20
CA SER A 206 -59.28 -17.19 -33.84
C SER A 206 -59.21 -17.91 -35.21
N ARG A 207 -60.33 -18.55 -35.53
CA ARG A 207 -60.80 -19.20 -36.76
C ARG A 207 -60.18 -18.74 -38.08
N ASP A 208 -59.90 -19.72 -38.94
CA ASP A 208 -60.70 -20.07 -40.14
C ASP A 208 -59.87 -20.49 -41.37
N ARG A 209 -60.48 -21.42 -42.10
CA ARG A 209 -60.01 -22.15 -43.27
C ARG A 209 -59.82 -21.23 -44.47
N GLY A 210 -58.85 -21.51 -45.35
CA GLY A 210 -58.84 -20.85 -46.66
C GLY A 210 -57.63 -21.09 -47.54
N ARG A 211 -57.75 -22.07 -48.42
CA ARG A 211 -56.90 -22.38 -49.58
C ARG A 211 -56.74 -21.19 -50.55
N ARG A 212 -55.60 -21.21 -51.27
CA ARG A 212 -55.32 -20.79 -52.67
C ARG A 212 -54.69 -19.41 -52.97
N ASP A 213 -53.56 -19.56 -53.66
CA ASP A 213 -53.16 -18.97 -54.94
C ASP A 213 -52.74 -17.49 -55.08
N ARG A 214 -51.52 -17.40 -55.65
CA ARG A 214 -51.06 -16.52 -56.73
C ARG A 214 -50.75 -15.03 -56.47
N GLU A 215 -49.49 -14.77 -56.79
CA GLU A 215 -48.98 -13.67 -57.63
C GLU A 215 -48.78 -12.27 -57.05
N ARG A 216 -47.51 -11.86 -57.15
CA ARG A 216 -46.97 -10.63 -57.77
C ARG A 216 -46.51 -9.47 -56.88
N ARG A 217 -45.23 -9.15 -57.20
CA ARG A 217 -44.54 -7.83 -57.25
C ARG A 217 -43.99 -7.30 -55.92
N ARG A 218 -42.66 -7.38 -55.77
CA ARG A 218 -41.64 -6.31 -56.01
C ARG A 218 -41.66 -5.31 -54.84
N SER A 219 -40.59 -5.06 -54.10
CA SER A 219 -39.26 -4.70 -54.58
C SER A 219 -38.24 -4.63 -53.44
N ARG A 220 -36.96 -4.89 -53.80
CA ARG A 220 -35.69 -4.36 -53.26
C ARG A 220 -35.35 -4.64 -51.79
N ASP A 221 -34.13 -4.96 -51.40
CA ASP A 221 -32.87 -5.36 -52.04
C ASP A 221 -31.91 -5.70 -50.88
N ARG A 222 -30.89 -6.51 -51.18
CA ARG A 222 -29.70 -6.84 -50.36
C ARG A 222 -29.83 -7.96 -49.33
N GLU A 223 -29.63 -9.17 -49.82
CA GLU A 223 -28.59 -10.06 -49.29
C GLU A 223 -27.95 -10.81 -50.46
N ARG A 224 -26.66 -11.12 -50.32
CA ARG A 224 -26.03 -12.44 -50.53
C ARG A 224 -24.55 -12.28 -50.86
N SER A 225 -23.63 -13.14 -50.47
CA SER A 225 -23.56 -14.27 -49.54
C SER A 225 -22.31 -15.06 -49.94
N GLY A 226 -21.74 -15.82 -49.01
CA GLY A 226 -20.98 -17.03 -49.31
C GLY A 226 -19.58 -16.99 -48.70
N SER A 227 -19.32 -17.71 -47.61
CA SER A 227 -19.04 -19.17 -47.55
C SER A 227 -17.64 -19.46 -48.11
N ASP A 228 -16.72 -20.21 -47.51
CA ASP A 228 -16.83 -21.28 -46.52
C ASP A 228 -15.38 -21.74 -46.16
N TRP A 229 -15.23 -22.71 -45.24
CA TRP A 229 -14.03 -23.52 -44.89
C TRP A 229 -13.00 -22.88 -43.92
N GLY A 230 -12.37 -23.55 -42.96
CA GLY A 230 -12.25 -24.99 -42.65
C GLY A 230 -10.80 -25.35 -42.31
N PHE A 231 -10.51 -25.60 -41.01
CA PHE A 231 -9.48 -26.47 -40.40
C PHE A 231 -7.95 -26.46 -40.76
N TYR A 232 -7.14 -26.55 -39.68
CA TYR A 232 -5.79 -27.14 -39.49
C TYR A 232 -4.58 -26.70 -40.36
N TYR A 233 -3.48 -26.21 -39.73
CA TYR A 233 -2.20 -26.94 -39.54
C TYR A 233 -1.00 -26.04 -39.10
N HIS A 234 -0.10 -26.68 -38.33
CA HIS A 234 1.37 -26.57 -38.17
C HIS A 234 2.20 -25.27 -38.33
N PHE A 235 3.16 -25.19 -37.40
CA PHE A 235 4.48 -24.55 -37.48
C PHE A 235 5.27 -24.85 -38.77
N HIS A 236 5.82 -23.81 -39.40
CA HIS A 236 7.22 -23.78 -39.82
C HIS A 236 7.74 -22.35 -40.10
N LEU A 237 9.00 -22.14 -39.73
CA LEU A 237 9.90 -21.02 -40.05
C LEU A 237 9.90 -20.59 -41.52
N GLN A 238 9.94 -19.27 -41.79
CA GLN A 238 11.02 -18.62 -42.54
C GLN A 238 10.90 -17.09 -42.61
N SER A 239 12.07 -16.47 -42.63
CA SER A 239 12.42 -15.05 -42.75
C SER A 239 11.96 -14.39 -44.07
N LEU A 240 11.92 -13.04 -44.08
CA LEU A 240 12.43 -12.09 -45.11
C LEU A 240 11.76 -10.71 -44.86
N HIS A 241 12.44 -9.69 -44.35
CA HIS A 241 13.18 -8.65 -45.08
C HIS A 241 12.43 -8.01 -46.25
N PHE A 242 11.94 -6.77 -46.06
CA PHE A 242 11.87 -5.76 -47.11
C PHE A 242 12.12 -4.37 -46.49
N LYS A 243 13.21 -3.73 -46.93
CA LYS A 243 13.60 -2.34 -46.66
C LYS A 243 12.94 -1.44 -47.70
N GLU A 244 12.27 -0.38 -47.25
CA GLU A 244 11.85 0.73 -48.10
C GLU A 244 12.85 1.90 -48.07
N ILE A 245 12.89 2.56 -49.22
CA ILE A 245 13.85 3.52 -49.72
C ILE A 245 13.44 4.94 -49.28
N MET A 246 14.37 5.72 -48.74
CA MET A 246 14.20 7.15 -48.47
C MET A 246 14.58 8.00 -49.69
N PRO A 247 13.86 9.09 -50.00
CA PRO A 247 14.31 10.09 -50.95
C PRO A 247 15.08 11.25 -50.27
N SER A 248 16.17 11.64 -50.93
CA SER A 248 17.06 12.77 -50.66
C SER A 248 16.51 14.10 -51.20
N VAL A 249 16.75 15.23 -50.49
CA VAL A 249 16.57 16.61 -50.97
C VAL A 249 17.69 17.51 -50.39
N PRO A 250 18.20 18.55 -51.12
CA PRO A 250 19.63 18.82 -51.25
C PRO A 250 20.16 20.08 -50.53
N SER A 251 21.49 20.25 -50.64
CA SER A 251 22.32 21.36 -50.13
C SER A 251 22.20 22.66 -50.92
N THR A 252 22.16 23.81 -50.24
CA THR A 252 22.59 25.11 -50.80
C THR A 252 23.22 26.04 -49.75
N LYS A 253 24.48 26.40 -50.05
CA LYS A 253 25.33 27.58 -49.80
C LYS A 253 25.01 28.65 -48.74
N GLU A 254 26.14 29.11 -48.17
CA GLU A 254 26.43 30.19 -47.23
C GLU A 254 25.95 31.60 -47.61
N SER A 255 25.68 32.41 -46.58
CA SER A 255 26.09 33.82 -46.51
C SER A 255 26.29 34.26 -45.06
N ASP A 256 27.50 34.76 -44.76
CA ASP A 256 27.98 35.36 -43.52
C ASP A 256 27.13 36.55 -43.01
N LEU A 257 27.05 36.71 -41.68
CA LEU A 257 27.08 38.00 -40.95
C LEU A 257 27.26 37.79 -39.42
N SER A 258 28.53 37.81 -38.99
CA SER A 258 29.16 38.27 -37.73
C SER A 258 28.42 38.36 -36.35
N LYS A 259 28.88 37.49 -35.42
CA LYS A 259 29.37 37.68 -34.00
C LYS A 259 28.42 38.10 -32.83
N PRO A 260 28.77 37.81 -31.53
CA PRO A 260 29.93 37.09 -30.97
C PRO A 260 29.61 35.87 -30.07
N VAL A 261 30.58 34.96 -29.97
CA VAL A 261 30.61 33.75 -29.12
C VAL A 261 31.43 34.02 -27.85
N CYS A 262 30.92 33.53 -26.70
CA CYS A 262 31.54 33.54 -25.37
C CYS A 262 32.49 32.33 -25.20
N PRO A 263 33.66 32.45 -24.54
CA PRO A 263 34.77 31.51 -24.70
C PRO A 263 34.80 30.47 -23.57
N PHE A 264 34.90 29.17 -23.88
CA PHE A 264 35.66 28.18 -23.08
C PHE A 264 35.81 26.87 -23.87
N ALA A 265 36.90 26.77 -24.64
CA ALA A 265 37.45 25.50 -25.11
C ALA A 265 38.99 25.58 -25.18
N GLY A 266 39.63 25.08 -24.11
CA GLY A 266 40.88 24.30 -24.07
C GLY A 266 42.19 24.86 -24.63
N LYS A 267 43.24 24.88 -23.79
CA LYS A 267 44.61 24.59 -24.22
C LYS A 267 45.34 23.71 -23.21
N LYS A 268 45.86 22.57 -23.71
CA LYS A 268 47.01 21.84 -23.17
C LYS A 268 48.28 22.47 -23.76
N THR A 269 49.33 22.62 -22.96
CA THR A 269 50.75 22.56 -23.38
C THR A 269 51.65 22.34 -22.16
N SER A 270 52.64 21.47 -22.35
CA SER A 270 53.71 21.04 -21.46
C SER A 270 54.86 22.05 -21.33
N THR A 271 55.52 22.12 -20.17
CA THR A 271 56.99 22.18 -20.00
C THR A 271 57.39 22.01 -18.52
N SER A 272 58.63 21.58 -18.31
CA SER A 272 59.26 21.00 -17.13
C SER A 272 59.84 21.99 -16.10
N ASP A 273 60.22 21.39 -14.97
CA ASP A 273 61.30 21.75 -14.01
C ASP A 273 60.96 22.56 -12.75
N GLY A 274 61.37 22.00 -11.60
CA GLY A 274 61.74 22.77 -10.40
C GLY A 274 61.22 22.25 -9.06
N LEU A 275 62.04 21.43 -8.38
CA LEU A 275 61.91 20.92 -7.00
C LEU A 275 61.38 21.93 -5.95
N PHE A 276 60.56 21.44 -5.01
CA PHE A 276 60.87 21.46 -3.56
C PHE A 276 60.03 20.39 -2.83
N GLN A 277 60.71 19.45 -2.18
CA GLN A 277 60.14 18.43 -1.29
C GLN A 277 59.86 19.01 0.09
N THR A 278 58.72 18.67 0.69
CA THR A 278 58.63 18.31 2.12
C THR A 278 57.55 17.26 2.31
N ASN A 279 57.96 16.12 2.88
CA ASN A 279 57.14 14.95 3.23
C ASN A 279 56.03 15.29 4.24
N GLY A 280 54.86 14.68 4.06
CA GLY A 280 53.78 14.68 5.05
C GLY A 280 52.65 13.71 4.67
N SER A 281 52.76 12.47 5.19
CA SER A 281 51.71 11.46 5.39
C SER A 281 50.62 11.30 4.32
N GLU A 282 50.71 10.19 3.57
CA GLU A 282 49.56 9.53 2.93
C GLU A 282 48.50 9.21 4.00
N SER A 283 47.44 10.00 4.07
CA SER A 283 46.17 9.61 4.66
C SER A 283 45.22 9.20 3.55
N THR A 284 44.70 7.98 3.65
CA THR A 284 43.63 7.43 2.83
C THR A 284 42.34 8.25 2.97
N GLU A 285 42.17 9.29 2.13
CA GLU A 285 40.88 9.96 1.90
C GLU A 285 40.34 9.50 0.54
N ASN A 286 39.62 8.37 0.53
CA ASN A 286 38.98 7.83 -0.68
C ASN A 286 37.47 8.17 -0.71
N ASP A 287 37.03 8.73 -1.86
CA ASP A 287 35.70 8.63 -2.49
C ASP A 287 34.48 9.47 -2.03
N ILE A 288 34.61 10.49 -1.18
CA ILE A 288 33.48 11.40 -0.81
C ILE A 288 33.36 12.64 -1.74
N GLU A 289 34.31 12.86 -2.65
CA GLU A 289 34.48 14.12 -3.42
C GLU A 289 33.38 14.53 -4.42
N LYS A 290 32.29 13.77 -4.61
CA LYS A 290 31.25 14.09 -5.62
C LYS A 290 29.87 14.44 -5.06
N TRP A 291 29.74 14.73 -3.77
CA TRP A 291 28.45 15.17 -3.19
C TRP A 291 28.28 16.69 -3.27
N ILE A 292 27.20 17.16 -3.88
CA ILE A 292 26.80 18.58 -3.85
C ILE A 292 25.75 18.78 -2.76
N ARG A 293 26.03 19.64 -1.78
CA ARG A 293 25.13 19.90 -0.65
C ARG A 293 23.80 20.54 -1.10
N PRO A 294 22.65 20.15 -0.51
CA PRO A 294 21.33 20.69 -0.88
C PRO A 294 21.06 22.09 -0.32
N ASP A 295 21.92 22.58 0.58
CA ASP A 295 21.74 23.82 1.35
C ASP A 295 22.72 24.94 0.96
N LEU A 296 23.41 24.82 -0.17
CA LEU A 296 24.26 25.91 -0.63
C LEU A 296 23.39 27.14 -0.94
N PRO A 297 23.86 28.36 -0.63
CA PRO A 297 23.16 29.57 -1.01
C PRO A 297 22.85 29.62 -2.51
N SER A 298 21.67 30.12 -2.85
CA SER A 298 21.26 30.30 -4.25
C SER A 298 22.19 31.28 -4.96
N LYS A 299 22.54 30.95 -6.21
CA LYS A 299 23.26 31.85 -7.13
C LYS A 299 22.32 32.64 -8.05
N CYS A 300 21.01 32.47 -7.88
CA CYS A 300 20.01 33.17 -8.67
C CYS A 300 20.08 34.67 -8.41
N THR A 301 20.15 35.47 -9.47
CA THR A 301 20.21 36.94 -9.41
C THR A 301 18.85 37.60 -9.62
N TRP A 302 17.75 36.85 -9.54
CA TRP A 302 16.40 37.40 -9.64
C TRP A 302 16.18 38.45 -8.54
N THR A 303 15.59 39.57 -8.93
CA THR A 303 15.15 40.63 -8.03
C THR A 303 13.80 41.15 -8.50
N LEU A 304 12.98 41.62 -7.55
CA LEU A 304 11.68 42.19 -7.88
C LEU A 304 11.84 43.44 -8.75
N GLY A 305 11.16 43.48 -9.89
CA GLY A 305 11.22 44.59 -10.85
C GLY A 305 12.25 44.42 -11.96
N ALA A 306 13.09 43.38 -11.93
CA ALA A 306 13.96 43.05 -13.05
C ALA A 306 13.15 42.66 -14.31
N PRO A 307 13.56 43.09 -15.52
CA PRO A 307 12.91 42.67 -16.76
C PRO A 307 12.92 41.16 -16.94
N HIS A 308 11.78 40.59 -17.33
CA HIS A 308 11.67 39.15 -17.59
C HIS A 308 12.61 38.67 -18.71
N THR A 309 12.98 39.55 -19.65
CA THR A 309 13.95 39.27 -20.72
C THR A 309 15.35 38.94 -20.22
N ASP A 310 15.67 39.35 -18.99
CA ASP A 310 17.00 39.18 -18.41
C ASP A 310 17.14 37.83 -17.68
N SER A 311 16.03 37.08 -17.55
CA SER A 311 16.03 35.74 -16.97
C SER A 311 16.82 34.77 -17.87
N PRO A 312 17.84 34.07 -17.34
CA PRO A 312 18.58 33.06 -18.09
C PRO A 312 17.82 31.73 -18.18
N HIS A 313 16.65 31.64 -17.57
CA HIS A 313 15.89 30.40 -17.44
C HIS A 313 14.94 30.20 -18.62
N ILE A 314 14.72 28.93 -18.96
CA ILE A 314 13.66 28.56 -19.91
C ILE A 314 12.33 28.77 -19.19
N HIS A 315 11.43 29.55 -19.78
CA HIS A 315 10.08 29.78 -19.27
C HIS A 315 9.05 29.03 -20.11
N ALA A 316 8.20 28.24 -19.47
CA ALA A 316 7.16 27.48 -20.14
C ALA A 316 5.88 28.31 -20.25
N LEU A 317 5.40 28.56 -21.48
CA LEU A 317 4.09 29.18 -21.68
C LEU A 317 2.98 28.17 -21.39
N ARG A 318 1.94 28.60 -20.67
CA ARG A 318 0.73 27.79 -20.51
C ARG A 318 0.03 27.64 -21.86
N THR A 319 -0.18 26.39 -22.27
CA THR A 319 -0.92 26.04 -23.48
C THR A 319 -2.21 25.35 -23.11
N LYS A 320 -3.30 25.66 -23.81
CA LYS A 320 -4.58 24.98 -23.61
C LYS A 320 -4.44 23.49 -23.88
N SER A 321 -4.90 22.67 -22.93
CA SER A 321 -4.90 21.22 -23.07
C SER A 321 -5.70 20.77 -24.30
N PRO A 322 -5.18 19.83 -25.12
CA PRO A 322 -5.94 19.28 -26.23
C PRO A 322 -7.14 18.46 -25.73
N SER A 323 -8.16 18.28 -26.57
CA SER A 323 -9.36 17.49 -26.21
C SER A 323 -9.03 16.03 -25.90
N ILE A 324 -8.08 15.45 -26.63
CA ILE A 324 -7.52 14.12 -26.36
C ILE A 324 -6.09 14.33 -25.88
N LEU A 325 -5.82 13.92 -24.64
CA LEU A 325 -4.48 14.02 -24.06
C LEU A 325 -3.56 12.95 -24.68
N PRO A 326 -2.36 13.30 -25.17
CA PRO A 326 -1.44 12.33 -25.77
C PRO A 326 -0.90 11.32 -24.76
N ASN A 327 -0.83 11.70 -23.48
CA ASN A 327 -0.51 10.82 -22.36
C ASN A 327 -0.95 11.49 -21.05
N ILE A 328 -0.84 10.73 -19.95
CA ILE A 328 -1.29 11.17 -18.62
C ILE A 328 -0.49 12.36 -18.06
N LEU A 329 0.74 12.60 -18.51
CA LEU A 329 1.55 13.73 -18.05
C LEU A 329 0.94 15.08 -18.48
N ARG A 330 0.15 15.11 -19.55
CA ARG A 330 -0.64 16.29 -19.93
C ARG A 330 -1.84 16.56 -19.03
N LYS A 331 -2.10 15.72 -18.02
CA LYS A 331 -3.10 15.97 -16.97
C LYS A 331 -2.49 16.60 -15.70
N ILE A 332 -1.24 17.04 -15.77
CA ILE A 332 -0.55 17.82 -14.72
C ILE A 332 -0.76 19.30 -14.99
N GLY A 333 -1.21 20.05 -13.98
CA GLY A 333 -1.59 21.46 -14.10
C GLY A 333 -3.09 21.67 -14.29
N ASP A 334 -3.47 22.93 -14.50
CA ASP A 334 -4.86 23.37 -14.63
C ASP A 334 -5.75 22.86 -13.47
N THR A 335 -5.22 22.91 -12.24
CA THR A 335 -5.88 22.40 -11.05
C THR A 335 -7.01 23.33 -10.62
N PRO A 336 -8.10 22.80 -10.01
CA PRO A 336 -9.24 23.61 -9.68
C PRO A 336 -8.93 24.58 -8.52
N MET A 337 -9.54 25.77 -8.61
CA MET A 337 -9.66 26.72 -7.51
C MET A 337 -11.06 26.58 -6.91
N VAL A 338 -11.15 26.20 -5.63
CA VAL A 338 -12.41 25.85 -4.98
C VAL A 338 -12.65 26.78 -3.79
N ARG A 339 -13.83 27.39 -3.71
CA ARG A 339 -14.22 28.23 -2.57
C ARG A 339 -14.45 27.39 -1.31
N ILE A 340 -13.90 27.84 -0.19
CA ILE A 340 -14.12 27.27 1.15
C ILE A 340 -15.32 27.97 1.79
N ASN A 341 -16.36 27.20 2.16
CA ASN A 341 -17.67 27.77 2.51
C ASN A 341 -18.02 27.64 4.00
N LYS A 342 -17.88 26.44 4.58
CA LYS A 342 -18.24 26.15 5.97
C LYS A 342 -17.13 26.56 6.92
N ILE A 343 -15.89 26.19 6.62
CA ILE A 343 -14.73 26.50 7.48
C ILE A 343 -14.58 28.01 7.66
N THR A 344 -14.75 28.77 6.57
CA THR A 344 -14.73 30.25 6.57
C THR A 344 -15.73 30.82 7.59
N LYS A 345 -16.95 30.27 7.66
CA LYS A 345 -17.98 30.67 8.62
C LYS A 345 -17.66 30.23 10.05
N THR A 346 -17.20 28.98 10.22
CA THR A 346 -16.81 28.43 11.52
C THR A 346 -15.75 29.29 12.22
N TYR A 347 -14.81 29.85 11.45
CA TYR A 347 -13.73 30.70 11.98
C TYR A 347 -14.04 32.20 11.92
N GLY A 348 -15.24 32.58 11.48
CA GLY A 348 -15.69 33.98 11.43
C GLY A 348 -14.88 34.86 10.47
N LEU A 349 -14.38 34.30 9.37
CA LEU A 349 -13.61 35.04 8.37
C LEU A 349 -14.53 35.91 7.50
N LYS A 350 -14.08 37.14 7.21
CA LYS A 350 -14.83 38.10 6.38
C LYS A 350 -14.42 38.07 4.90
N CYS A 351 -13.19 37.68 4.61
CA CYS A 351 -12.67 37.57 3.26
C CYS A 351 -13.16 36.29 2.55
N GLU A 352 -13.00 36.24 1.23
CA GLU A 352 -13.17 35.01 0.47
C GLU A 352 -11.95 34.11 0.66
N LEU A 353 -12.17 32.86 1.08
CA LEU A 353 -11.11 31.85 1.21
C LEU A 353 -11.24 30.84 0.08
N LEU A 354 -10.17 30.65 -0.68
CA LEU A 354 -10.09 29.72 -1.80
C LEU A 354 -8.99 28.68 -1.57
N ALA A 355 -9.23 27.46 -2.04
CA ALA A 355 -8.26 26.37 -2.06
C ALA A 355 -7.83 26.06 -3.48
N LYS A 356 -6.52 26.07 -3.73
CA LYS A 356 -5.90 25.57 -4.95
C LYS A 356 -5.61 24.08 -4.78
N CYS A 357 -6.42 23.23 -5.41
CA CYS A 357 -6.45 21.79 -5.14
C CYS A 357 -5.44 21.02 -6.00
N GLU A 358 -4.17 21.03 -5.59
CA GLU A 358 -3.07 20.36 -6.30
C GLU A 358 -3.12 18.82 -6.25
N PHE A 359 -3.98 18.26 -5.41
CA PHE A 359 -4.21 16.83 -5.32
C PHE A 359 -4.98 16.23 -6.51
N PHE A 360 -5.46 17.06 -7.45
CA PHE A 360 -6.08 16.62 -8.72
C PHE A 360 -5.08 16.38 -9.86
N ASN A 361 -3.79 16.68 -9.66
CA ASN A 361 -2.76 16.29 -10.63
C ASN A 361 -2.70 14.77 -10.80
N ALA A 362 -2.18 14.31 -11.93
CA ALA A 362 -2.18 12.90 -12.33
C ALA A 362 -1.61 11.90 -11.31
N GLY A 363 -0.50 12.24 -10.65
CA GLY A 363 0.14 11.45 -9.60
C GLY A 363 -0.46 11.68 -8.20
N GLY A 364 -1.35 12.67 -8.08
CA GLY A 364 -2.12 13.01 -6.89
C GLY A 364 -1.46 14.08 -6.00
N SER A 365 -0.51 14.87 -6.52
CA SER A 365 0.13 15.94 -5.75
C SER A 365 0.69 17.11 -6.57
N VAL A 366 0.98 18.22 -5.89
CA VAL A 366 1.69 19.39 -6.42
C VAL A 366 3.06 19.05 -7.02
N LYS A 367 3.69 17.96 -6.56
CA LYS A 367 5.04 17.57 -6.98
C LYS A 367 5.08 16.98 -8.39
N ASP A 368 3.93 16.63 -8.95
CA ASP A 368 3.84 16.18 -10.35
C ASP A 368 4.32 17.29 -11.31
N ARG A 369 4.02 18.56 -10.98
CA ARG A 369 4.47 19.72 -11.76
C ARG A 369 5.99 19.79 -11.87
N ILE A 370 6.67 19.71 -10.73
CA ILE A 370 8.14 19.83 -10.68
C ILE A 370 8.79 18.60 -11.29
N SER A 371 8.18 17.42 -11.12
CA SER A 371 8.70 16.18 -11.67
C SER A 371 8.68 16.21 -13.19
N LEU A 372 7.56 16.63 -13.79
CA LEU A 372 7.46 16.82 -15.23
C LEU A 372 8.45 17.88 -15.72
N ARG A 373 8.51 19.04 -15.05
CA ARG A 373 9.38 20.15 -15.46
C ARG A 373 10.87 19.78 -15.39
N MET A 374 11.31 19.15 -14.30
CA MET A 374 12.71 18.70 -14.16
C MET A 374 13.09 17.69 -15.24
N VAL A 375 12.21 16.74 -15.57
CA VAL A 375 12.45 15.76 -16.65
C VAL A 375 12.51 16.44 -18.01
N GLU A 376 11.55 17.30 -18.35
CA GLU A 376 11.52 17.99 -19.64
C GLU A 376 12.72 18.95 -19.83
N ASP A 377 13.14 19.66 -18.78
CA ASP A 377 14.33 20.51 -18.83
C ASP A 377 15.62 19.68 -18.97
N ALA A 378 15.72 18.55 -18.28
CA ALA A 378 16.86 17.64 -18.43
C ALA A 378 16.93 16.97 -19.80
N GLU A 379 15.78 16.62 -20.40
CA GLU A 379 15.67 16.14 -21.77
C GLU A 379 16.12 17.22 -22.77
N ARG A 380 15.60 18.45 -22.63
CA ARG A 380 15.99 19.60 -23.49
C ARG A 380 17.48 19.91 -23.42
N ALA A 381 18.07 19.81 -22.23
CA ALA A 381 19.49 20.04 -22.02
C ALA A 381 20.39 18.87 -22.50
N GLY A 382 19.81 17.75 -22.95
CA GLY A 382 20.54 16.56 -23.35
C GLY A 382 21.21 15.81 -22.19
N ILE A 383 20.89 16.18 -20.96
CA ILE A 383 21.37 15.53 -19.74
C ILE A 383 20.76 14.13 -19.66
N LEU A 384 19.44 14.05 -19.81
CA LEU A 384 18.68 12.79 -19.73
C LEU A 384 18.47 12.19 -21.13
N LYS A 385 18.91 10.94 -21.35
CA LYS A 385 18.81 10.21 -22.63
C LYS A 385 17.88 9.01 -22.50
N PRO A 386 17.25 8.54 -23.60
CA PRO A 386 16.32 7.40 -23.54
C PRO A 386 16.94 6.18 -22.85
N GLY A 387 16.23 5.63 -21.86
CA GLY A 387 16.69 4.48 -21.06
C GLY A 387 17.60 4.82 -19.88
N ASP A 388 17.98 6.09 -19.67
CA ASP A 388 18.73 6.52 -18.49
C ASP A 388 17.97 6.23 -17.17
N THR A 389 18.70 6.27 -16.06
CA THR A 389 18.15 6.06 -14.71
C THR A 389 17.97 7.38 -13.97
N ILE A 390 16.77 7.63 -13.45
CA ILE A 390 16.49 8.75 -12.55
C ILE A 390 16.58 8.25 -11.10
N ILE A 391 17.39 8.92 -10.28
CA ILE A 391 17.55 8.66 -8.85
C ILE A 391 17.12 9.91 -8.10
N GLU A 392 16.20 9.82 -7.14
CA GLU A 392 15.78 11.02 -6.39
C GLU A 392 15.68 10.79 -4.87
N PRO A 393 16.34 11.64 -4.04
CA PRO A 393 16.12 11.69 -2.60
C PRO A 393 14.85 12.48 -2.27
N THR A 394 13.82 11.82 -1.71
CA THR A 394 12.51 12.46 -1.54
C THR A 394 11.66 11.91 -0.39
N SER A 395 10.80 12.78 0.15
CA SER A 395 9.74 12.46 1.11
C SER A 395 8.50 11.80 0.48
N GLY A 396 8.55 11.51 -0.83
CA GLY A 396 7.69 10.55 -1.51
C GLY A 396 6.89 11.12 -2.69
N ASN A 397 6.28 12.31 -2.56
CA ASN A 397 5.42 12.85 -3.63
C ASN A 397 6.21 13.21 -4.90
N THR A 398 7.40 13.81 -4.78
CA THR A 398 8.30 14.00 -5.93
C THR A 398 8.73 12.66 -6.52
N GLY A 399 8.92 11.65 -5.68
CA GLY A 399 9.20 10.29 -6.15
C GLY A 399 8.07 9.72 -6.98
N ILE A 400 6.81 9.91 -6.57
CA ILE A 400 5.63 9.44 -7.32
C ILE A 400 5.53 10.17 -8.66
N GLY A 401 5.71 11.50 -8.68
CA GLY A 401 5.68 12.29 -9.90
C GLY A 401 6.79 11.87 -10.89
N LEU A 402 8.01 11.64 -10.39
CA LEU A 402 9.13 11.17 -11.20
C LEU A 402 8.95 9.73 -11.68
N ALA A 403 8.46 8.83 -10.82
CA ALA A 403 8.14 7.45 -11.21
C ALA A 403 7.04 7.40 -12.27
N LEU A 404 6.02 8.26 -12.17
CA LEU A 404 4.98 8.40 -13.18
C LEU A 404 5.55 8.90 -14.51
N ALA A 405 6.38 9.94 -14.49
CA ALA A 405 7.05 10.44 -15.69
C ALA A 405 7.99 9.39 -16.30
N ALA A 406 8.76 8.68 -15.47
CA ALA A 406 9.66 7.62 -15.88
C ALA A 406 8.92 6.45 -16.53
N ALA A 407 7.80 6.01 -15.96
CA ALA A 407 6.96 4.95 -16.52
C ALA A 407 6.41 5.33 -17.91
N VAL A 408 6.01 6.59 -18.11
CA VAL A 408 5.47 7.07 -19.39
C VAL A 408 6.57 7.28 -20.44
N LYS A 409 7.74 7.78 -20.03
CA LYS A 409 8.84 8.16 -20.93
C LYS A 409 9.90 7.06 -21.12
N GLY A 410 9.81 5.95 -20.38
CA GLY A 410 10.70 4.80 -20.51
C GLY A 410 12.05 4.96 -19.79
N TYR A 411 12.05 5.63 -18.63
CA TYR A 411 13.24 5.72 -17.76
C TYR A 411 13.18 4.69 -16.63
N ARG A 412 14.34 4.20 -16.20
CA ARG A 412 14.44 3.47 -14.92
C ARG A 412 14.35 4.48 -13.79
N CYS A 413 13.65 4.15 -12.70
CA CYS A 413 13.45 5.06 -11.58
C CYS A 413 13.83 4.40 -10.25
N ILE A 414 14.66 5.08 -9.45
CA ILE A 414 15.08 4.66 -8.12
C ILE A 414 14.75 5.79 -7.14
N ILE A 415 13.92 5.49 -6.15
CA ILE A 415 13.50 6.46 -5.13
C ILE A 415 14.17 6.12 -3.79
N VAL A 416 14.88 7.09 -3.24
CA VAL A 416 15.50 6.99 -1.91
C VAL A 416 14.67 7.79 -0.91
N MET A 417 14.07 7.11 0.08
CA MET A 417 13.17 7.75 1.04
C MET A 417 13.40 7.28 2.49
N PRO A 418 13.15 8.13 3.51
CA PRO A 418 13.17 7.71 4.91
C PRO A 418 12.13 6.63 5.26
N GLU A 419 12.39 5.86 6.31
CA GLU A 419 11.47 4.81 6.81
C GLU A 419 10.13 5.35 7.33
N LYS A 420 10.05 6.58 7.87
CA LYS A 420 8.79 7.16 8.38
C LYS A 420 7.69 7.37 7.34
N MET A 421 8.08 7.44 6.07
CA MET A 421 7.16 7.70 4.97
C MET A 421 6.17 6.53 4.81
N SER A 422 4.90 6.87 4.58
CA SER A 422 3.78 5.92 4.58
C SER A 422 3.96 4.73 3.64
N MET A 423 3.30 3.61 3.95
CA MET A 423 3.40 2.40 3.12
C MET A 423 2.62 2.55 1.81
N GLU A 424 1.57 3.37 1.83
CA GLU A 424 0.76 3.73 0.66
C GLU A 424 1.64 4.36 -0.44
N LYS A 425 2.60 5.22 -0.06
CA LYS A 425 3.57 5.78 -1.01
C LYS A 425 4.45 4.70 -1.64
N VAL A 426 4.91 3.73 -0.85
CA VAL A 426 5.71 2.60 -1.36
C VAL A 426 4.93 1.74 -2.32
N ASP A 427 3.68 1.45 -2.02
CA ASP A 427 2.86 0.61 -2.89
C ASP A 427 2.58 1.29 -4.23
N VAL A 428 2.32 2.60 -4.22
CA VAL A 428 2.18 3.41 -5.45
C VAL A 428 3.48 3.41 -6.25
N LEU A 429 4.62 3.67 -5.63
CA LEU A 429 5.92 3.70 -6.30
C LEU A 429 6.28 2.36 -6.93
N ARG A 430 6.05 1.26 -6.20
CA ARG A 430 6.28 -0.09 -6.71
C ARG A 430 5.36 -0.40 -7.90
N ALA A 431 4.09 0.02 -7.83
CA ALA A 431 3.15 -0.18 -8.93
C ALA A 431 3.52 0.62 -10.19
N LEU A 432 4.15 1.79 -10.02
CA LEU A 432 4.72 2.59 -11.12
C LEU A 432 6.06 2.02 -11.66
N GLY A 433 6.58 0.92 -11.07
CA GLY A 433 7.82 0.29 -11.50
C GLY A 433 9.09 0.93 -10.93
N ALA A 434 8.98 1.80 -9.92
CA ALA A 434 10.14 2.37 -9.26
C ALA A 434 10.78 1.37 -8.28
N GLU A 435 12.10 1.34 -8.26
CA GLU A 435 12.89 0.69 -7.21
C GLU A 435 12.94 1.62 -5.99
N ILE A 436 12.91 1.03 -4.79
CA ILE A 436 12.77 1.79 -3.55
C ILE A 436 13.90 1.42 -2.60
N VAL A 437 14.65 2.43 -2.17
CA VAL A 437 15.69 2.32 -1.15
C VAL A 437 15.23 3.10 0.09
N ARG A 438 15.21 2.42 1.25
CA ARG A 438 14.83 3.04 2.53
C ARG A 438 16.09 3.48 3.29
N THR A 439 16.00 4.60 4.00
CA THR A 439 17.05 5.09 4.89
C THR A 439 16.52 5.36 6.30
N PRO A 440 17.37 5.30 7.35
CA PRO A 440 16.97 5.63 8.72
C PRO A 440 16.38 7.04 8.81
N THR A 441 15.28 7.19 9.55
CA THR A 441 14.60 8.49 9.71
C THR A 441 15.40 9.46 10.57
N SER A 442 16.18 8.95 11.53
CA SER A 442 17.00 9.75 12.46
C SER A 442 18.33 10.22 11.88
N ALA A 443 18.67 9.82 10.64
CA ALA A 443 19.90 10.24 9.99
C ALA A 443 19.80 11.73 9.63
N ARG A 444 20.76 12.53 10.10
CA ARG A 444 20.92 13.94 9.69
C ARG A 444 21.15 14.02 8.19
N PHE A 445 20.76 15.13 7.55
CA PHE A 445 20.92 15.27 6.10
C PHE A 445 22.37 15.11 5.61
N ASP A 446 23.35 15.48 6.45
CA ASP A 446 24.79 15.44 6.18
C ASP A 446 25.45 14.09 6.48
N SER A 447 24.71 13.11 7.00
CA SER A 447 25.21 11.76 7.22
C SER A 447 25.22 10.96 5.90
N PRO A 448 26.22 10.08 5.67
CA PRO A 448 26.26 9.17 4.52
C PRO A 448 25.04 8.25 4.40
N GLU A 449 24.38 7.96 5.53
CA GLU A 449 23.18 7.13 5.64
C GLU A 449 21.89 7.92 5.38
N SER A 450 21.97 9.24 5.21
CA SER A 450 20.82 10.07 4.86
C SER A 450 20.30 9.69 3.47
N HIS A 451 19.01 9.92 3.22
CA HIS A 451 18.42 9.71 1.90
C HIS A 451 19.13 10.51 0.80
N VAL A 452 19.70 11.68 1.12
CA VAL A 452 20.54 12.46 0.20
C VAL A 452 21.87 11.76 -0.04
N GLY A 453 22.60 11.39 1.02
CA GLY A 453 23.90 10.70 0.91
C GLY A 453 23.82 9.38 0.15
N VAL A 454 22.81 8.56 0.46
CA VAL A 454 22.55 7.29 -0.22
C VAL A 454 22.21 7.50 -1.69
N ALA A 455 21.40 8.51 -2.05
CA ALA A 455 21.11 8.80 -3.45
C ALA A 455 22.38 9.16 -4.25
N TRP A 456 23.27 9.98 -3.68
CA TRP A 456 24.54 10.35 -4.30
C TRP A 456 25.49 9.16 -4.46
N ARG A 457 25.55 8.26 -3.47
CA ARG A 457 26.31 7.01 -3.59
C ARG A 457 25.77 6.14 -4.74
N LEU A 458 24.46 5.93 -4.80
CA LEU A 458 23.83 5.14 -5.87
C LEU A 458 24.09 5.76 -7.25
N LYS A 459 24.05 7.08 -7.36
CA LYS A 459 24.37 7.79 -8.61
C LYS A 459 25.82 7.54 -9.06
N ASN A 460 26.76 7.48 -8.13
CA ASN A 460 28.17 7.20 -8.46
C ASN A 460 28.40 5.74 -8.87
N GLU A 461 27.56 4.81 -8.38
CA GLU A 461 27.66 3.38 -8.67
C GLU A 461 26.90 2.96 -9.95
N ILE A 462 25.82 3.68 -10.31
CA ILE A 462 24.95 3.32 -11.43
C ILE A 462 25.32 4.16 -12.67
N PRO A 463 25.78 3.54 -13.77
CA PRO A 463 26.09 4.27 -15.00
C PRO A 463 24.82 4.87 -15.63
N ASN A 464 24.98 5.98 -16.35
CA ASN A 464 23.87 6.70 -17.01
C ASN A 464 22.72 7.05 -16.05
N SER A 465 23.08 7.38 -14.80
CA SER A 465 22.12 7.77 -13.77
C SER A 465 22.25 9.25 -13.40
N HIS A 466 21.11 9.85 -13.07
CA HIS A 466 21.01 11.28 -12.79
C HIS A 466 20.18 11.51 -11.55
N ILE A 467 20.66 12.42 -10.70
CA ILE A 467 19.84 13.03 -9.65
C ILE A 467 19.35 14.36 -10.18
N LEU A 468 18.03 14.53 -10.27
CA LEU A 468 17.45 15.78 -10.76
C LEU A 468 17.46 16.86 -9.68
N ASP A 469 17.44 16.46 -8.41
CA ASP A 469 17.72 17.28 -7.23
C ASP A 469 16.73 18.44 -7.03
N GLN A 470 15.54 18.09 -6.52
CA GLN A 470 14.49 19.05 -6.20
C GLN A 470 14.91 20.19 -5.24
N TYR A 471 16.00 20.04 -4.48
CA TYR A 471 16.46 21.04 -3.51
C TYR A 471 17.26 22.17 -4.16
N ARG A 472 17.86 21.90 -5.33
CA ARG A 472 18.76 22.82 -6.04
C ARG A 472 18.27 23.21 -7.44
N ASN A 473 17.45 22.35 -8.05
CA ASN A 473 17.09 22.49 -9.45
C ASN A 473 16.10 23.66 -9.67
N PRO A 474 16.44 24.67 -10.50
CA PRO A 474 15.57 25.81 -10.76
C PRO A 474 14.23 25.40 -11.40
N SER A 475 14.17 24.25 -12.06
CA SER A 475 12.94 23.67 -12.62
C SER A 475 11.83 23.52 -11.57
N ASN A 476 12.17 23.30 -10.29
CA ASN A 476 11.20 23.19 -9.20
C ASN A 476 10.44 24.52 -8.98
N PRO A 477 11.08 25.62 -8.52
CA PRO A 477 10.38 26.89 -8.37
C PRO A 477 9.84 27.44 -9.70
N LEU A 478 10.53 27.21 -10.83
CA LEU A 478 10.05 27.68 -12.14
C LEU A 478 8.75 27.00 -12.58
N ALA A 479 8.53 25.72 -12.26
CA ALA A 479 7.24 25.07 -12.54
C ALA A 479 6.09 25.84 -11.89
N HIS A 480 6.30 26.36 -10.68
CA HIS A 480 5.30 27.10 -9.94
C HIS A 480 5.19 28.57 -10.37
N TYR A 481 6.32 29.21 -10.70
CA TYR A 481 6.37 30.56 -11.24
C TYR A 481 5.67 30.67 -12.61
N ASP A 482 5.94 29.71 -13.51
CA ASP A 482 5.43 29.72 -14.88
C ASP A 482 3.99 29.20 -15.00
N THR A 483 3.57 28.29 -14.10
CA THR A 483 2.26 27.63 -14.23
C THR A 483 1.35 27.87 -13.04
N THR A 484 1.72 27.42 -11.83
CA THR A 484 0.84 27.48 -10.66
C THR A 484 0.40 28.90 -10.34
N ALA A 485 1.32 29.87 -10.40
CA ALA A 485 1.03 31.27 -10.15
C ALA A 485 0.17 31.91 -11.25
N GLU A 486 0.46 31.63 -12.52
CA GLU A 486 -0.34 32.09 -13.65
C GLU A 486 -1.76 31.52 -13.63
N GLU A 487 -1.93 30.26 -13.21
CA GLU A 487 -3.25 29.66 -12.97
C GLU A 487 -4.00 30.39 -11.85
N ILE A 488 -3.33 30.71 -10.74
CA ILE A 488 -3.94 31.46 -9.63
C ILE A 488 -4.37 32.85 -10.11
N LEU A 489 -3.50 33.56 -10.84
CA LEU A 489 -3.81 34.88 -11.39
C LEU A 489 -5.01 34.84 -12.34
N GLU A 490 -5.04 33.89 -13.28
CA GLU A 490 -6.15 33.71 -14.21
C GLU A 490 -7.45 33.39 -13.46
N GLN A 491 -7.42 32.41 -12.55
CA GLN A 491 -8.60 31.95 -11.81
C GLN A 491 -9.14 32.98 -10.81
N CYS A 492 -8.32 33.97 -10.45
CA CYS A 492 -8.68 35.03 -9.52
C CYS A 492 -8.88 36.39 -10.20
N ASP A 493 -8.88 36.46 -11.54
CA ASP A 493 -8.97 37.72 -12.30
C ASP A 493 -7.93 38.76 -11.85
N GLY A 494 -6.72 38.30 -11.50
CA GLY A 494 -5.63 39.13 -10.97
C GLY A 494 -5.83 39.68 -9.56
N GLN A 495 -6.92 39.31 -8.87
CA GLN A 495 -7.27 39.82 -7.54
C GLN A 495 -7.02 38.76 -6.47
N VAL A 496 -5.86 38.86 -5.80
CA VAL A 496 -5.46 38.02 -4.66
C VAL A 496 -4.73 38.89 -3.64
N ASP A 497 -5.19 38.86 -2.39
CA ASP A 497 -4.63 39.68 -1.30
C ASP A 497 -3.69 38.89 -0.39
N MET A 498 -3.88 37.57 -0.30
CA MET A 498 -3.06 36.69 0.52
C MET A 498 -2.88 35.32 -0.13
N LEU A 499 -1.68 34.77 -0.05
CA LEU A 499 -1.37 33.39 -0.40
C LEU A 499 -0.79 32.67 0.82
N VAL A 500 -1.29 31.47 1.12
CA VAL A 500 -0.81 30.62 2.21
C VAL A 500 -0.36 29.26 1.65
N ALA A 501 0.88 28.85 1.94
CA ALA A 501 1.39 27.54 1.53
C ALA A 501 2.41 26.96 2.51
N GLY A 502 2.37 25.64 2.71
CA GLY A 502 3.40 24.91 3.47
C GLY A 502 4.74 24.84 2.73
N ALA A 503 5.84 25.03 3.47
CA ALA A 503 7.19 24.98 2.94
C ALA A 503 7.84 23.61 3.19
N GLY A 504 8.18 22.91 2.11
CA GLY A 504 9.09 21.75 2.13
C GLY A 504 10.43 22.14 1.51
N THR A 505 10.61 21.81 0.23
CA THR A 505 11.77 22.33 -0.54
C THR A 505 11.76 23.85 -0.69
N GLY A 506 10.62 24.51 -0.48
CA GLY A 506 10.43 25.95 -0.71
C GLY A 506 10.05 26.32 -2.15
N GLY A 507 10.20 25.42 -3.12
CA GLY A 507 9.97 25.75 -4.52
C GLY A 507 8.56 26.27 -4.84
N THR A 508 7.52 25.72 -4.19
CA THR A 508 6.14 26.20 -4.37
C THR A 508 5.95 27.62 -3.85
N ILE A 509 6.32 27.90 -2.59
CA ILE A 509 6.16 29.24 -2.03
C ILE A 509 7.04 30.26 -2.78
N THR A 510 8.29 29.93 -3.10
CA THR A 510 9.19 30.81 -3.85
C THR A 510 8.70 31.10 -5.25
N GLY A 511 8.35 30.08 -6.04
CA GLY A 511 7.90 30.26 -7.41
C GLY A 511 6.62 31.07 -7.50
N VAL A 512 5.63 30.74 -6.65
CA VAL A 512 4.36 31.47 -6.63
C VAL A 512 4.56 32.90 -6.12
N ALA A 513 5.28 33.09 -5.01
CA ALA A 513 5.49 34.42 -4.43
C ALA A 513 6.23 35.37 -5.37
N ARG A 514 7.28 34.91 -6.06
CA ARG A 514 8.01 35.74 -7.04
C ARG A 514 7.08 36.27 -8.13
N LYS A 515 6.27 35.40 -8.74
CA LYS A 515 5.32 35.81 -9.78
C LYS A 515 4.20 36.70 -9.22
N LEU A 516 3.63 36.34 -8.07
CA LEU A 516 2.54 37.13 -7.49
C LEU A 516 3.02 38.49 -7.00
N LYS A 517 4.23 38.65 -6.46
CA LYS A 517 4.75 39.99 -6.13
C LYS A 517 5.05 40.84 -7.36
N GLU A 518 5.40 40.24 -8.51
CA GLU A 518 5.53 40.96 -9.78
C GLU A 518 4.18 41.48 -10.32
N LYS A 519 3.09 40.74 -10.09
CA LYS A 519 1.76 41.02 -10.69
C LYS A 519 0.76 41.66 -9.73
N CYS A 520 0.86 41.37 -8.45
CA CYS A 520 0.00 41.79 -7.36
C CYS A 520 0.91 42.35 -6.23
N PRO A 521 1.45 43.57 -6.35
CA PRO A 521 2.52 44.07 -5.49
C PRO A 521 2.17 44.14 -3.99
N ASN A 522 0.88 44.25 -3.66
CA ASN A 522 0.39 44.32 -2.28
C ASN A 522 0.02 42.96 -1.67
N ILE A 523 0.25 41.86 -2.38
CA ILE A 523 -0.08 40.52 -1.87
C ILE A 523 0.77 40.16 -0.64
N LYS A 524 0.11 39.56 0.35
CA LYS A 524 0.76 38.95 1.52
C LYS A 524 1.07 37.48 1.26
N ILE A 525 2.33 37.10 1.41
CA ILE A 525 2.83 35.74 1.24
C ILE A 525 3.11 35.13 2.62
N ILE A 526 2.33 34.11 2.97
CA ILE A 526 2.43 33.39 4.23
C ILE A 526 3.00 32.00 3.98
N ALA A 527 4.18 31.72 4.54
CA ALA A 527 4.76 30.39 4.53
C ALA A 527 4.47 29.66 5.84
N VAL A 528 4.18 28.36 5.75
CA VAL A 528 3.86 27.52 6.91
C VAL A 528 4.94 26.47 7.11
N ASP A 529 5.47 26.38 8.33
CA ASP A 529 6.59 25.50 8.69
C ASP A 529 6.25 24.70 9.97
N PRO A 530 6.48 23.38 10.02
CA PRO A 530 6.16 22.59 11.20
C PRO A 530 7.11 22.88 12.38
N GLU A 531 6.61 22.76 13.61
CA GLU A 531 7.44 22.65 14.81
C GLU A 531 8.49 21.53 14.61
N GLY A 532 9.77 21.86 14.82
CA GLY A 532 10.92 20.97 14.63
C GLY A 532 11.68 21.14 13.32
N SER A 533 11.14 21.95 12.40
CA SER A 533 11.85 22.47 11.22
C SER A 533 12.49 23.82 11.51
N ILE A 534 13.51 24.19 10.71
CA ILE A 534 14.28 25.44 10.83
C ILE A 534 14.05 26.42 9.67
N LEU A 535 13.02 26.21 8.85
CA LEU A 535 12.82 27.02 7.64
C LEU A 535 12.33 28.44 7.95
N ALA A 536 11.59 28.61 9.05
CA ALA A 536 10.90 29.85 9.36
C ALA A 536 11.83 31.00 9.78
N GLU A 537 11.40 32.23 9.49
CA GLU A 537 12.02 33.46 9.97
C GLU A 537 11.00 34.32 10.75
N PRO A 538 11.41 35.01 11.83
CA PRO A 538 12.78 35.03 12.37
C PRO A 538 13.11 33.74 13.15
N GLU A 539 14.40 33.52 13.45
CA GLU A 539 14.91 32.24 13.99
C GLU A 539 14.30 31.88 15.36
N GLU A 540 13.83 32.87 16.12
CA GLU A 540 13.15 32.64 17.41
C GLU A 540 11.90 31.77 17.26
N LEU A 541 11.25 31.75 16.09
CA LEU A 541 10.11 30.87 15.80
C LEU A 541 10.50 29.38 15.74
N ASN A 542 11.78 29.07 15.56
CA ASN A 542 12.26 27.69 15.43
C ASN A 542 12.67 27.07 16.76
N GLN A 543 12.60 27.82 17.87
CA GLN A 543 12.93 27.30 19.18
C GLN A 543 11.88 26.30 19.65
N THR A 544 12.26 25.02 19.73
CA THR A 544 11.37 23.95 20.19
C THR A 544 12.16 22.75 20.71
N ASP A 545 11.56 22.01 21.66
CA ASP A 545 12.09 20.74 22.15
C ASP A 545 11.75 19.56 21.22
N LYS A 546 10.85 19.77 20.26
CA LYS A 546 10.41 18.74 19.30
C LYS A 546 11.26 18.78 18.04
N THR A 547 11.93 17.69 17.70
CA THR A 547 12.69 17.55 16.44
C THR A 547 12.03 16.59 15.44
N GLN A 548 10.94 15.93 15.85
CA GLN A 548 10.20 14.98 15.04
C GLN A 548 8.72 15.32 15.02
N TYR A 549 8.09 15.09 13.87
CA TYR A 549 6.68 15.35 13.60
C TYR A 549 6.15 14.33 12.59
N GLU A 550 4.84 14.09 12.65
CA GLU A 550 4.11 13.08 11.88
C GLU A 550 3.62 13.60 10.53
N VAL A 551 3.37 14.92 10.40
CA VAL A 551 3.02 15.53 9.11
C VAL A 551 4.14 15.29 8.09
N GLU A 552 3.76 14.90 6.87
CA GLU A 552 4.72 14.58 5.80
C GLU A 552 4.72 15.63 4.70
N GLY A 553 5.92 15.92 4.16
CA GLY A 553 6.10 16.71 2.93
C GLY A 553 6.47 18.19 3.13
N ILE A 554 6.56 18.64 4.39
CA ILE A 554 6.96 20.00 4.79
C ILE A 554 8.02 19.94 5.91
N GLY A 555 8.76 21.04 6.06
CA GLY A 555 9.85 21.21 7.02
C GLY A 555 11.13 20.43 6.69
N TYR A 556 12.27 21.00 7.05
CA TYR A 556 13.61 20.41 6.90
C TYR A 556 14.56 20.93 8.00
N ASP A 557 15.62 20.16 8.25
CA ASP A 557 16.75 20.47 9.14
C ASP A 557 17.87 21.28 8.45
N PHE A 558 17.63 21.75 7.22
CA PHE A 558 18.50 22.62 6.42
C PHE A 558 17.64 23.54 5.54
N ILE A 559 18.23 24.63 5.03
CA ILE A 559 17.56 25.57 4.11
C ILE A 559 17.85 25.16 2.65
N PRO A 560 16.88 24.67 1.87
CA PRO A 560 17.13 24.26 0.48
C PRO A 560 17.55 25.43 -0.41
N THR A 561 18.46 25.21 -1.36
CA THR A 561 18.93 26.24 -2.32
C THR A 561 17.78 26.92 -3.09
N VAL A 562 16.69 26.21 -3.40
CA VAL A 562 15.55 26.77 -4.13
C VAL A 562 14.59 27.61 -3.28
N LEU A 563 14.72 27.59 -1.94
CA LEU A 563 13.90 28.41 -1.04
C LEU A 563 14.46 29.83 -0.97
N ASP A 564 13.73 30.76 -1.58
CA ASP A 564 13.92 32.19 -1.37
C ASP A 564 12.99 32.66 -0.24
N ARG A 565 13.57 32.94 0.94
CA ARG A 565 12.81 33.42 2.10
C ARG A 565 12.48 34.92 2.02
N SER A 566 13.20 35.69 1.19
CA SER A 566 13.02 37.15 1.07
C SER A 566 11.68 37.57 0.47
N VAL A 567 11.00 36.65 -0.22
CA VAL A 567 9.67 36.87 -0.81
C VAL A 567 8.52 36.48 0.12
N VAL A 568 8.82 35.92 1.30
CA VAL A 568 7.84 35.55 2.33
C VAL A 568 7.65 36.74 3.29
N ASP A 569 6.42 37.19 3.47
CA ASP A 569 6.12 38.32 4.35
C ASP A 569 5.96 37.89 5.81
N SER A 570 5.49 36.65 6.05
CA SER A 570 5.33 36.12 7.40
C SER A 570 5.38 34.59 7.41
N TRP A 571 5.94 34.05 8.49
CA TRP A 571 5.97 32.61 8.77
C TRP A 571 5.01 32.24 9.88
N TYR A 572 4.36 31.10 9.72
CA TYR A 572 3.48 30.52 10.74
C TYR A 572 3.99 29.12 11.13
N LYS A 573 4.21 28.89 12.43
CA LYS A 573 4.58 27.57 12.95
C LYS A 573 3.34 26.74 13.25
N SER A 574 3.28 25.53 12.69
CA SER A 574 2.19 24.59 12.92
C SER A 574 2.63 23.34 13.66
N ASN A 575 1.71 22.68 14.36
CA ASN A 575 1.93 21.35 14.93
C ASN A 575 1.03 20.28 14.27
N ASP A 576 1.31 19.01 14.59
CA ASP A 576 0.61 17.85 14.03
C ASP A 576 -0.89 17.85 14.37
N GLU A 577 -1.25 18.21 15.60
CA GLU A 577 -2.63 18.16 16.09
C GLU A 577 -3.55 19.10 15.30
N GLU A 578 -3.17 20.38 15.15
CA GLU A 578 -3.96 21.32 14.37
C GLU A 578 -3.95 20.97 12.88
N SER A 579 -2.84 20.44 12.38
CA SER A 579 -2.71 20.03 10.98
C SER A 579 -3.70 18.92 10.64
N PHE A 580 -3.74 17.84 11.43
CA PHE A 580 -4.64 16.72 11.17
C PHE A 580 -6.10 17.07 11.47
N THR A 581 -6.36 17.88 12.49
CA THR A 581 -7.71 18.37 12.79
C THR A 581 -8.29 19.14 11.60
N LEU A 582 -7.54 20.10 11.06
CA LEU A 582 -7.99 20.88 9.90
C LEU A 582 -8.03 20.05 8.61
N ALA A 583 -7.14 19.08 8.43
CA ALA A 583 -7.22 18.16 7.29
C ALA A 583 -8.51 17.33 7.32
N ARG A 584 -8.90 16.79 8.49
CA ARG A 584 -10.15 16.05 8.64
C ARG A 584 -11.37 16.96 8.51
N MET A 585 -11.26 18.21 8.93
CA MET A 585 -12.33 19.21 8.76
C MET A 585 -12.51 19.61 7.28
N LEU A 586 -11.44 19.75 6.50
CA LEU A 586 -11.50 19.94 5.03
C LEU A 586 -12.25 18.80 4.35
N ILE A 587 -12.00 17.56 4.78
CA ILE A 587 -12.70 16.38 4.26
C ILE A 587 -14.18 16.41 4.65
N ARG A 588 -14.48 16.57 5.94
CA ARG A 588 -15.84 16.47 6.49
C ARG A 588 -16.74 17.62 6.04
N ASP A 589 -16.23 18.84 6.08
CA ASP A 589 -17.05 20.03 5.97
C ASP A 589 -17.08 20.58 4.53
N GLU A 590 -15.97 20.43 3.78
CA GLU A 590 -15.84 20.92 2.39
C GLU A 590 -15.79 19.79 1.34
N GLY A 591 -15.66 18.52 1.74
CA GLY A 591 -15.56 17.40 0.81
C GLY A 591 -14.22 17.32 0.06
N LEU A 592 -13.18 18.02 0.55
CA LEU A 592 -11.86 18.06 -0.08
C LEU A 592 -10.98 16.93 0.44
N LEU A 593 -10.72 15.93 -0.40
CA LEU A 593 -9.96 14.72 -0.05
C LEU A 593 -8.44 14.95 -0.08
N CYS A 594 -7.96 15.83 0.81
CA CYS A 594 -6.58 16.29 0.88
C CYS A 594 -5.76 15.70 2.04
N GLY A 595 -4.43 15.79 1.95
CA GLY A 595 -3.48 15.27 2.94
C GLY A 595 -3.20 16.19 4.14
N GLY A 596 -2.31 15.74 5.04
CA GLY A 596 -2.01 16.44 6.30
C GLY A 596 -1.44 17.85 6.12
N SER A 597 -0.52 18.05 5.16
CA SER A 597 0.06 19.38 4.86
C SER A 597 -0.96 20.38 4.30
N SER A 598 -2.09 19.89 3.77
CA SER A 598 -3.22 20.75 3.37
C SER A 598 -3.93 21.29 4.61
N GLY A 599 -4.08 20.47 5.65
CA GLY A 599 -4.57 20.91 6.95
C GLY A 599 -3.62 21.87 7.65
N THR A 600 -2.30 21.64 7.55
CA THR A 600 -1.28 22.60 8.01
C THR A 600 -1.43 23.98 7.37
N ALA A 601 -1.54 24.05 6.04
CA ALA A 601 -1.73 25.30 5.32
C ALA A 601 -3.06 25.97 5.71
N MET A 602 -4.13 25.20 5.88
CA MET A 602 -5.43 25.71 6.28
C MET A 602 -5.43 26.22 7.73
N ALA A 603 -4.72 25.57 8.66
CA ALA A 603 -4.58 26.00 10.04
C ALA A 603 -3.94 27.39 10.15
N ALA A 604 -2.93 27.67 9.33
CA ALA A 604 -2.37 29.01 9.21
C ALA A 604 -3.36 29.98 8.55
N ALA A 605 -4.00 29.57 7.46
CA ALA A 605 -4.91 30.44 6.70
C ALA A 605 -6.08 30.96 7.54
N VAL A 606 -6.73 30.11 8.34
CA VAL A 606 -7.85 30.54 9.20
C VAL A 606 -7.43 31.47 10.35
N LYS A 607 -6.14 31.54 10.67
CA LYS A 607 -5.58 32.48 11.67
C LYS A 607 -5.14 33.77 10.99
N MET A 608 -4.36 33.67 9.92
CA MET A 608 -3.78 34.83 9.23
C MET A 608 -4.83 35.62 8.44
N ALA A 609 -5.81 34.96 7.81
CA ALA A 609 -6.84 35.63 7.02
C ALA A 609 -7.83 36.46 7.87
N LYS A 610 -7.77 36.40 9.21
CA LYS A 610 -8.59 37.25 10.10
C LYS A 610 -8.32 38.74 9.94
N GLU A 611 -7.13 39.11 9.46
CA GLU A 611 -6.78 40.51 9.20
C GLU A 611 -7.40 41.06 7.91
N LEU A 612 -7.86 40.16 7.01
CA LEU A 612 -8.45 40.54 5.74
C LEU A 612 -9.91 40.99 5.91
N LYS A 613 -10.32 41.89 5.04
CA LYS A 613 -11.66 42.50 5.02
C LYS A 613 -12.57 41.81 4.00
N GLU A 614 -13.85 42.12 4.08
CA GLU A 614 -14.83 41.73 3.06
C GLU A 614 -14.40 42.26 1.69
N GLY A 615 -14.58 41.43 0.65
CA GLY A 615 -14.12 41.72 -0.71
C GLY A 615 -12.67 41.32 -1.01
N GLN A 616 -11.85 41.05 0.01
CA GLN A 616 -10.49 40.53 -0.18
C GLN A 616 -10.47 39.00 -0.33
N ARG A 617 -9.40 38.46 -0.92
CA ARG A 617 -9.26 37.04 -1.23
C ARG A 617 -7.96 36.43 -0.69
N CYS A 618 -8.11 35.33 0.05
CA CYS A 618 -7.01 34.49 0.50
C CYS A 618 -7.02 33.15 -0.26
N VAL A 619 -5.88 32.78 -0.83
CA VAL A 619 -5.67 31.50 -1.53
C VAL A 619 -4.78 30.58 -0.71
N VAL A 620 -5.21 29.34 -0.51
CA VAL A 620 -4.48 28.30 0.23
C VAL A 620 -4.10 27.17 -0.71
N ILE A 621 -2.83 26.76 -0.73
CA ILE A 621 -2.38 25.61 -1.52
C ILE A 621 -2.64 24.31 -0.77
N LEU A 622 -3.39 23.37 -1.37
CA LEU A 622 -3.64 22.04 -0.81
C LEU A 622 -2.79 20.99 -1.57
N PRO A 623 -1.63 20.55 -1.02
CA PRO A 623 -0.58 19.94 -1.83
C PRO A 623 -0.87 18.54 -2.39
N ASP A 624 -1.53 17.66 -1.63
CA ASP A 624 -1.70 16.25 -2.01
C ASP A 624 -2.97 15.60 -1.46
N SER A 625 -3.25 14.39 -1.91
CA SER A 625 -4.51 13.67 -1.62
C SER A 625 -4.44 12.81 -0.36
N ILE A 626 -5.60 12.42 0.18
CA ILE A 626 -5.72 11.46 1.30
C ILE A 626 -5.08 10.09 1.01
N ARG A 627 -4.84 9.73 -0.26
CA ARG A 627 -4.33 8.41 -0.68
C ARG A 627 -3.08 8.02 0.10
N ASN A 628 -2.20 8.99 0.35
CA ASN A 628 -0.93 8.75 1.02
C ASN A 628 -1.07 8.46 2.53
N TYR A 629 -2.26 8.63 3.11
CA TYR A 629 -2.48 8.72 4.55
C TYR A 629 -3.64 7.86 5.06
N MET A 630 -4.08 6.87 4.26
CA MET A 630 -5.25 6.04 4.56
C MET A 630 -5.14 5.33 5.92
N SER A 631 -3.95 4.83 6.27
CA SER A 631 -3.65 4.19 7.54
C SER A 631 -3.13 5.13 8.64
N LYS A 632 -3.04 6.44 8.36
CA LYS A 632 -2.54 7.47 9.29
C LYS A 632 -3.67 8.38 9.78
N PHE A 633 -3.59 9.70 9.60
CA PHE A 633 -4.54 10.65 10.18
C PHE A 633 -6.00 10.43 9.77
N LEU A 634 -6.25 9.72 8.66
CA LEU A 634 -7.59 9.35 8.25
C LEU A 634 -8.20 8.30 9.20
N ASN A 635 -7.37 7.41 9.73
CA ASN A 635 -7.72 6.34 10.66
C ASN A 635 -7.84 6.90 12.09
N ASP A 636 -9.04 6.82 12.67
CA ASP A 636 -9.32 7.28 14.02
C ASP A 636 -8.44 6.58 15.08
N ASN A 637 -8.14 5.29 14.92
CA ASN A 637 -7.26 4.55 15.83
C ASN A 637 -5.86 5.15 15.85
N TRP A 638 -5.32 5.49 14.67
CA TRP A 638 -4.01 6.11 14.57
C TRP A 638 -4.01 7.50 15.21
N MET A 639 -5.05 8.31 14.96
CA MET A 639 -5.21 9.63 15.58
C MET A 639 -5.26 9.53 17.10
N PHE A 640 -6.02 8.57 17.64
CA PHE A 640 -6.10 8.31 19.07
C PHE A 640 -4.76 7.83 19.64
N GLN A 641 -4.10 6.87 19.00
CA GLN A 641 -2.80 6.32 19.45
C GLN A 641 -1.70 7.38 19.48
N LYS A 642 -1.76 8.36 18.59
CA LYS A 642 -0.84 9.50 18.56
C LYS A 642 -1.25 10.65 19.50
N GLY A 643 -2.42 10.56 20.12
CA GLY A 643 -2.94 11.56 21.06
C GLY A 643 -3.54 12.79 20.40
N PHE A 644 -3.84 12.75 19.09
CA PHE A 644 -4.45 13.86 18.34
C PHE A 644 -5.97 13.85 18.35
N LEU A 645 -6.60 12.80 18.91
CA LEU A 645 -8.04 12.70 19.07
C LEU A 645 -8.37 12.32 20.53
N PRO A 646 -9.19 13.12 21.26
CA PRO A 646 -9.58 12.81 22.62
C PRO A 646 -10.37 11.50 22.75
N ALA A 647 -10.24 10.81 23.89
CA ALA A 647 -10.96 9.56 24.15
C ALA A 647 -12.50 9.71 24.24
N GLU A 648 -12.99 10.94 24.35
CA GLU A 648 -14.41 11.29 24.45
C GLU A 648 -15.07 11.35 23.07
N ASP A 649 -14.34 11.80 22.04
CA ASP A 649 -14.85 11.97 20.67
C ASP A 649 -14.84 10.66 19.83
N PHE A 650 -14.15 9.63 20.31
CA PHE A 650 -13.89 8.40 19.55
C PHE A 650 -14.97 7.30 19.75
N MET A 651 -15.82 7.36 20.79
CA MET A 651 -16.86 6.34 21.03
C MET A 651 -18.18 6.93 21.53
N VAL A 652 -19.24 6.80 20.73
CA VAL A 652 -20.62 7.18 21.07
C VAL A 652 -21.24 6.22 22.13
N SER A 653 -20.71 5.00 22.27
CA SER A 653 -21.14 4.02 23.28
C SER A 653 -19.93 3.22 23.79
N LYS A 654 -19.56 3.44 25.06
CA LYS A 654 -18.52 2.66 25.74
C LYS A 654 -19.16 1.44 26.41
N PRO A 655 -18.66 0.21 26.19
CA PRO A 655 -19.12 -0.98 26.91
C PRO A 655 -18.97 -0.84 28.43
N TRP A 656 -19.77 -1.59 29.20
CA TRP A 656 -19.79 -1.53 30.68
C TRP A 656 -18.41 -1.76 31.32
N TRP A 657 -17.56 -2.60 30.70
CA TRP A 657 -16.24 -2.96 31.21
C TRP A 657 -15.15 -1.92 30.88
N TRP A 658 -15.43 -0.92 30.04
CA TRP A 658 -14.44 -0.02 29.46
C TRP A 658 -13.60 0.74 30.50
N ASN A 659 -14.25 1.20 31.57
CA ASN A 659 -13.62 2.01 32.63
C ASN A 659 -13.10 1.18 33.82
N LEU A 660 -13.24 -0.15 33.78
CA LEU A 660 -12.68 -1.02 34.81
C LEU A 660 -11.16 -1.01 34.73
N ARG A 661 -10.48 -1.21 35.87
CA ARG A 661 -9.01 -1.21 35.91
C ARG A 661 -8.45 -2.57 35.50
N LEU A 662 -7.22 -2.58 34.99
CA LEU A 662 -6.52 -3.83 34.66
C LEU A 662 -6.33 -4.75 35.87
N GLN A 663 -6.26 -4.18 37.09
CA GLN A 663 -6.22 -4.96 38.33
C GLN A 663 -7.42 -5.91 38.50
N ASN A 664 -8.54 -5.66 37.81
CA ASN A 664 -9.69 -6.56 37.82
C ASN A 664 -9.48 -7.83 36.99
N LEU A 665 -8.44 -7.89 36.15
CA LEU A 665 -8.05 -9.11 35.47
C LEU A 665 -7.33 -10.04 36.45
N ASN A 666 -7.69 -11.33 36.44
CA ASN A 666 -6.98 -12.36 37.19
C ASN A 666 -5.66 -12.71 36.47
N LEU A 667 -4.68 -11.81 36.58
CA LEU A 667 -3.37 -11.99 35.94
C LEU A 667 -2.57 -13.09 36.65
N SER A 668 -2.02 -14.00 35.86
CA SER A 668 -1.11 -15.03 36.35
C SER A 668 0.33 -14.49 36.43
N ALA A 669 1.10 -14.98 37.38
CA ALA A 669 2.51 -14.61 37.52
C ALA A 669 3.28 -14.87 36.21
N PRO A 670 4.00 -13.88 35.66
CA PRO A 670 4.63 -14.01 34.36
C PRO A 670 5.89 -14.88 34.47
N LEU A 671 6.10 -15.74 33.48
CA LEU A 671 7.39 -16.37 33.25
C LEU A 671 8.34 -15.35 32.61
N THR A 672 9.44 -15.00 33.27
CA THR A 672 10.50 -14.15 32.73
C THR A 672 11.77 -14.96 32.44
N VAL A 673 12.62 -14.47 31.54
CA VAL A 673 13.92 -15.08 31.22
C VAL A 673 15.06 -14.07 31.25
N LEU A 674 16.24 -14.48 31.71
CA LEU A 674 17.43 -13.63 31.69
C LEU A 674 17.96 -13.49 30.24
N PRO A 675 18.56 -12.34 29.88
CA PRO A 675 19.08 -12.09 28.52
C PRO A 675 20.18 -13.07 28.09
N THR A 676 20.86 -13.69 29.05
CA THR A 676 21.96 -14.64 28.85
C THR A 676 21.49 -16.08 28.62
N VAL A 677 20.20 -16.38 28.83
CA VAL A 677 19.66 -17.73 28.58
C VAL A 677 19.70 -18.02 27.08
N THR A 678 20.04 -19.26 26.71
CA THR A 678 20.15 -19.65 25.30
C THR A 678 18.78 -19.83 24.65
N CYS A 679 18.68 -19.58 23.35
CA CYS A 679 17.45 -19.78 22.59
C CYS A 679 16.88 -21.20 22.75
N GLN A 680 17.73 -22.22 22.75
CA GLN A 680 17.33 -23.61 22.96
C GLN A 680 16.68 -23.84 24.34
N LYS A 681 17.27 -23.29 25.41
CA LYS A 681 16.71 -23.42 26.77
C LYS A 681 15.38 -22.68 26.86
N THR A 682 15.30 -21.47 26.33
CA THR A 682 14.07 -20.67 26.33
C THR A 682 12.94 -21.35 25.56
N ILE A 683 13.21 -21.91 24.37
CA ILE A 683 12.24 -22.68 23.59
C ILE A 683 11.70 -23.88 24.41
N LYS A 684 12.58 -24.58 25.12
CA LYS A 684 12.20 -25.72 25.97
C LYS A 684 11.28 -25.27 27.12
N VAL A 685 11.67 -24.23 27.86
CA VAL A 685 10.89 -23.71 28.99
C VAL A 685 9.51 -23.21 28.53
N LEU A 686 9.45 -22.46 27.42
CA LEU A 686 8.19 -21.96 26.86
C LEU A 686 7.23 -23.11 26.49
N LYS A 687 7.73 -24.15 25.81
CA LYS A 687 6.93 -25.35 25.48
C LYS A 687 6.46 -26.12 26.71
N GLU A 688 7.34 -26.37 27.67
CA GLU A 688 7.02 -27.13 28.89
C GLU A 688 6.01 -26.41 29.77
N LYS A 689 6.07 -25.08 29.80
CA LYS A 689 5.17 -24.24 30.59
C LYS A 689 3.93 -23.76 29.81
N ALA A 690 3.77 -24.20 28.56
CA ALA A 690 2.69 -23.79 27.67
C ALA A 690 2.54 -22.27 27.50
N PHE A 691 3.67 -21.54 27.45
CA PHE A 691 3.73 -20.12 27.11
C PHE A 691 4.25 -19.94 25.69
N ASP A 692 3.64 -19.06 24.91
CA ASP A 692 4.14 -18.70 23.57
C ASP A 692 5.17 -17.56 23.61
N GLN A 693 5.29 -16.89 24.75
CA GLN A 693 6.11 -15.70 24.92
C GLN A 693 6.56 -15.49 26.37
N ALA A 694 7.71 -14.84 26.55
CA ALA A 694 8.23 -14.44 27.85
C ALA A 694 8.93 -13.08 27.76
N PRO A 695 8.76 -12.20 28.77
CA PRO A 695 9.58 -11.00 28.92
C PRO A 695 11.02 -11.37 29.24
N VAL A 696 11.95 -10.66 28.60
CA VAL A 696 13.38 -10.73 28.90
C VAL A 696 13.72 -9.61 29.87
N VAL A 697 14.06 -10.00 31.10
CA VAL A 697 14.34 -9.09 32.20
C VAL A 697 15.75 -9.39 32.70
N ASP A 698 16.56 -8.37 32.94
CA ASP A 698 17.90 -8.55 33.50
C ASP A 698 17.87 -8.72 35.04
N GLU A 699 19.06 -8.93 35.64
CA GLU A 699 19.20 -9.10 37.09
C GLU A 699 18.83 -7.85 37.89
N ALA A 700 18.87 -6.67 37.26
CA ALA A 700 18.45 -5.40 37.84
C ALA A 700 16.93 -5.19 37.76
N GLY A 701 16.18 -6.05 37.07
CA GLY A 701 14.74 -5.93 36.87
C GLY A 701 14.36 -5.06 35.67
N VAL A 702 15.31 -4.70 34.80
CA VAL A 702 15.05 -3.90 33.60
C VAL A 702 14.51 -4.79 32.50
N ILE A 703 13.39 -4.38 31.90
CA ILE A 703 12.74 -5.09 30.79
C ILE A 703 13.48 -4.73 29.50
N LEU A 704 14.23 -5.68 28.95
CA LEU A 704 15.04 -5.49 27.74
C LEU A 704 14.24 -5.73 26.45
N GLY A 705 13.17 -6.52 26.55
CA GLY A 705 12.33 -6.89 25.41
C GLY A 705 11.47 -8.10 25.71
N MET A 706 10.89 -8.65 24.65
CA MET A 706 10.12 -9.90 24.69
C MET A 706 10.80 -10.95 23.81
N VAL A 707 10.59 -12.21 24.13
CA VAL A 707 10.86 -13.32 23.22
C VAL A 707 9.60 -14.12 22.99
N THR A 708 9.38 -14.52 21.75
CA THR A 708 8.26 -15.38 21.34
C THR A 708 8.81 -16.66 20.76
N LEU A 709 8.12 -17.78 20.99
CA LEU A 709 8.46 -19.07 20.43
C LEU A 709 8.56 -19.01 18.89
N GLY A 710 7.62 -18.32 18.25
CA GLY A 710 7.60 -18.12 16.79
C GLY A 710 8.83 -17.38 16.25
N ASN A 711 9.17 -16.22 16.81
CA ASN A 711 10.33 -15.42 16.37
C ASN A 711 11.66 -16.17 16.58
N MET A 712 11.81 -16.87 17.72
CA MET A 712 13.00 -17.66 17.99
C MET A 712 13.15 -18.82 17.01
N LEU A 713 12.08 -19.57 16.76
CA LEU A 713 12.10 -20.67 15.79
C LEU A 713 12.36 -20.18 14.36
N ALA A 714 11.70 -19.11 13.93
CA ALA A 714 11.90 -18.54 12.60
C ALA A 714 13.35 -18.05 12.40
N SER A 715 13.94 -17.41 13.41
CA SER A 715 15.31 -16.91 13.35
C SER A 715 16.36 -18.03 13.33
N VAL A 716 16.11 -19.12 14.07
CA VAL A 716 16.96 -20.33 14.03
C VAL A 716 16.84 -21.04 12.68
N LEU A 717 15.62 -21.24 12.17
CA LEU A 717 15.37 -21.92 10.89
C LEU A 717 15.91 -21.14 9.69
N ALA A 718 15.87 -19.81 9.73
CA ALA A 718 16.45 -18.94 8.70
C ALA A 718 17.98 -18.82 8.78
N GLY A 719 18.63 -19.49 9.73
CA GLY A 719 20.09 -19.43 9.93
C GLY A 719 20.61 -18.09 10.45
N LYS A 720 19.73 -17.19 10.92
CA LYS A 720 20.11 -15.86 11.43
C LYS A 720 20.76 -15.94 12.82
N ILE A 721 20.39 -16.96 13.61
CA ILE A 721 20.93 -17.21 14.97
C ILE A 721 21.12 -18.73 15.17
N LYS A 722 22.03 -19.12 16.08
CA LYS A 722 22.25 -20.52 16.48
C LYS A 722 21.40 -20.88 17.71
N PRO A 723 20.99 -22.14 17.91
CA PRO A 723 20.27 -22.55 19.13
C PRO A 723 21.01 -22.27 20.44
N SER A 724 22.35 -22.26 20.39
CA SER A 724 23.22 -21.96 21.53
C SER A 724 23.40 -20.46 21.79
N ASP A 725 22.96 -19.58 20.88
CA ASP A 725 23.05 -18.13 21.06
C ASP A 725 22.12 -17.64 22.18
N PRO A 726 22.50 -16.55 22.88
CA PRO A 726 21.66 -15.95 23.91
C PRO A 726 20.41 -15.30 23.32
N VAL A 727 19.32 -15.28 24.09
CA VAL A 727 18.04 -14.68 23.68
C VAL A 727 18.13 -13.17 23.43
N SER A 728 19.14 -12.49 23.97
CA SER A 728 19.41 -11.08 23.69
C SER A 728 19.60 -10.76 22.20
N LYS A 729 19.97 -11.74 21.36
CA LYS A 729 20.10 -11.59 19.90
C LYS A 729 18.78 -11.63 19.13
N VAL A 730 17.68 -12.03 19.77
CA VAL A 730 16.36 -12.25 19.14
C VAL A 730 15.24 -11.54 19.90
N LEU A 731 15.59 -10.41 20.54
CA LEU A 731 14.64 -9.58 21.27
C LEU A 731 13.63 -8.94 20.33
N TYR A 732 12.37 -9.11 20.66
CA TYR A 732 11.27 -8.36 20.14
C TYR A 732 11.07 -7.10 21.00
N LYS A 733 11.43 -5.93 20.46
CA LYS A 733 11.42 -4.65 21.20
C LYS A 733 10.13 -3.84 21.03
N GLN A 734 9.29 -4.21 20.08
CA GLN A 734 8.05 -3.49 19.76
C GLN A 734 6.88 -4.08 20.55
N PHE A 735 6.74 -3.68 21.82
CA PHE A 735 5.61 -4.06 22.67
C PHE A 735 5.11 -2.83 23.42
N LYS A 736 3.87 -2.89 23.89
CA LYS A 736 3.27 -1.84 24.69
C LYS A 736 3.23 -2.27 26.15
N GLN A 737 3.63 -1.34 27.02
CA GLN A 737 3.50 -1.47 28.47
C GLN A 737 2.22 -0.79 28.93
N ILE A 738 1.58 -1.36 29.94
CA ILE A 738 0.36 -0.83 30.54
C ILE A 738 0.41 -1.01 32.06
N CYS A 739 -0.10 -0.04 32.82
CA CYS A 739 -0.07 -0.08 34.28
C CYS A 739 -1.32 -0.79 34.84
N LEU A 740 -1.22 -1.39 36.03
CA LEU A 740 -2.38 -1.99 36.71
C LEU A 740 -3.53 -1.00 36.97
N THR A 741 -3.20 0.28 37.07
CA THR A 741 -4.14 1.38 37.30
C THR A 741 -4.82 1.89 36.03
N ASP A 742 -4.33 1.52 34.85
CA ASP A 742 -4.97 1.84 33.58
C ASP A 742 -6.31 1.10 33.42
N ASN A 743 -7.15 1.58 32.50
CA ASN A 743 -8.46 0.97 32.24
C ASN A 743 -8.43 -0.10 31.12
N LEU A 744 -9.40 -1.00 31.15
CA LEU A 744 -9.54 -2.09 30.17
C LEU A 744 -9.80 -1.58 28.76
N GLY A 745 -10.39 -0.39 28.60
CA GLY A 745 -10.51 0.27 27.30
C GLY A 745 -9.16 0.57 26.65
N LYS A 746 -8.20 1.09 27.43
CA LYS A 746 -6.81 1.32 26.98
C LYS A 746 -6.14 0.01 26.59
N LEU A 747 -6.34 -1.05 27.38
CA LEU A 747 -5.85 -2.39 27.06
C LEU A 747 -6.46 -2.93 25.76
N SER A 748 -7.78 -2.86 25.58
CA SER A 748 -8.48 -3.30 24.37
C SER A 748 -7.88 -2.66 23.12
N ARG A 749 -7.58 -1.35 23.19
CA ARG A 749 -6.98 -0.61 22.07
C ARG A 749 -5.54 -1.01 21.78
N ILE A 750 -4.75 -1.28 22.81
CA ILE A 750 -3.40 -1.86 22.61
C ILE A 750 -3.54 -3.19 21.89
N LEU A 751 -4.51 -4.01 22.28
CA LEU A 751 -4.73 -5.34 21.73
C LEU A 751 -5.31 -5.37 20.30
N GLU A 752 -5.82 -4.24 19.79
CA GLU A 752 -6.19 -4.10 18.38
C GLU A 752 -4.97 -4.04 17.45
N THR A 753 -3.84 -3.51 17.94
CA THR A 753 -2.60 -3.39 17.14
C THR A 753 -1.51 -4.36 17.55
N ASP A 754 -1.42 -4.69 18.83
CA ASP A 754 -0.39 -5.52 19.42
C ASP A 754 -1.00 -6.83 19.92
N HIS A 755 -0.35 -7.96 19.69
CA HIS A 755 -0.90 -9.27 20.08
C HIS A 755 -0.99 -9.46 21.61
N PHE A 756 -0.21 -8.69 22.35
CA PHE A 756 -0.18 -8.71 23.80
C PHE A 756 0.23 -7.35 24.36
N ALA A 757 -0.17 -7.09 25.61
CA ALA A 757 0.27 -5.96 26.41
C ALA A 757 1.06 -6.48 27.63
N LEU A 758 2.18 -5.82 27.94
CA LEU A 758 2.97 -6.13 29.13
C LEU A 758 2.47 -5.30 30.30
N VAL A 759 1.90 -5.96 31.30
CA VAL A 759 1.41 -5.28 32.51
C VAL A 759 2.58 -5.06 33.46
N VAL A 760 2.85 -3.79 33.75
CA VAL A 760 3.96 -3.39 34.62
C VAL A 760 3.42 -2.67 35.86
N HIS A 761 4.20 -2.75 36.94
CA HIS A 761 3.97 -1.99 38.16
C HIS A 761 5.28 -1.39 38.66
N GLU A 762 5.20 -0.16 39.14
CA GLU A 762 6.33 0.54 39.71
C GLU A 762 6.47 0.17 41.19
N GLN A 763 7.65 -0.28 41.57
CA GLN A 763 8.01 -0.56 42.96
C GLN A 763 9.16 0.35 43.38
N ILE A 764 9.02 1.03 44.52
CA ILE A 764 10.09 1.82 45.11
C ILE A 764 10.88 0.92 46.07
N GLN A 765 12.16 0.71 45.79
CA GLN A 765 13.09 -0.06 46.62
C GLN A 765 14.08 0.89 47.32
N TYR A 766 14.20 0.77 48.64
CA TYR A 766 15.22 1.49 49.41
C TYR A 766 16.55 0.72 49.39
N LEU A 767 17.63 1.43 49.09
CA LEU A 767 18.99 0.91 49.14
C LEU A 767 19.61 1.11 50.53
N THR A 768 20.68 0.36 50.79
CA THR A 768 21.44 0.41 52.05
C THR A 768 22.08 1.78 52.33
N ASP A 769 22.23 2.63 51.32
CA ASP A 769 22.74 4.00 51.43
C ASP A 769 21.64 5.05 51.66
N GLY A 770 20.37 4.63 51.78
CA GLY A 770 19.22 5.52 51.98
C GLY A 770 18.64 6.11 50.70
N SER A 771 19.23 5.84 49.53
CA SER A 771 18.66 6.22 48.24
C SER A 771 17.50 5.29 47.84
N THR A 772 16.62 5.76 46.97
CA THR A 772 15.52 4.96 46.41
C THR A 772 15.77 4.66 44.94
N ILE A 773 15.50 3.42 44.54
CA ILE A 773 15.48 2.98 43.14
C ILE A 773 14.05 2.59 42.79
N MET A 774 13.55 3.14 41.69
CA MET A 774 12.29 2.71 41.08
C MET A 774 12.54 1.50 40.19
N LYS A 775 11.88 0.38 40.50
CA LYS A 775 11.94 -0.87 39.75
C LYS A 775 10.63 -1.10 39.03
N HIS A 776 10.70 -1.53 37.77
CA HIS A 776 9.54 -1.97 37.01
C HIS A 776 9.38 -3.48 37.16
N MET A 777 8.33 -3.91 37.85
CA MET A 777 7.98 -5.31 37.95
C MET A 777 6.99 -5.69 36.86
N VAL A 778 7.26 -6.79 36.16
CA VAL A 778 6.27 -7.39 35.27
C VAL A 778 5.23 -8.12 36.13
N PHE A 779 3.97 -7.71 36.01
CA PHE A 779 2.82 -8.32 36.70
C PHE A 779 2.12 -9.37 35.87
N GLY A 780 2.19 -9.26 34.54
CA GLY A 780 1.56 -10.21 33.65
C GLY A 780 1.74 -9.85 32.19
N VAL A 781 1.41 -10.79 31.32
CA VAL A 781 1.25 -10.56 29.89
C VAL A 781 -0.22 -10.80 29.58
N VAL A 782 -0.87 -9.83 28.94
CA VAL A 782 -2.31 -9.87 28.66
C VAL A 782 -2.55 -9.90 27.16
N THR A 783 -3.47 -10.73 26.71
CA THR A 783 -3.87 -10.90 25.32
C THR A 783 -5.34 -10.56 25.12
N ALA A 784 -5.80 -10.46 23.86
CA ALA A 784 -7.22 -10.29 23.53
C ALA A 784 -8.11 -11.41 24.10
N ILE A 785 -7.55 -12.63 24.21
CA ILE A 785 -8.24 -13.78 24.79
C ILE A 785 -8.50 -13.57 26.28
N ASP A 786 -7.53 -13.04 27.02
CA ASP A 786 -7.67 -12.76 28.46
C ASP A 786 -8.75 -11.72 28.73
N LEU A 787 -8.80 -10.66 27.92
CA LEU A 787 -9.83 -9.63 27.99
C LEU A 787 -11.22 -10.20 27.65
N LEU A 788 -11.33 -11.01 26.61
CA LEU A 788 -12.58 -11.67 26.21
C LEU A 788 -13.09 -12.63 27.29
N ASN A 789 -12.18 -13.43 27.89
CA ASN A 789 -12.51 -14.33 28.98
C ASN A 789 -13.03 -13.56 30.20
N PHE A 790 -12.41 -12.42 30.54
CA PHE A 790 -12.89 -11.57 31.63
C PHE A 790 -14.32 -11.05 31.39
N VAL A 791 -14.60 -10.53 30.19
CA VAL A 791 -15.92 -10.00 29.82
C VAL A 791 -16.99 -11.11 29.86
N THR A 792 -16.72 -12.24 29.21
CA THR A 792 -17.68 -13.35 29.09
C THR A 792 -17.99 -14.05 30.41
N VAL A 793 -17.01 -14.23 31.29
CA VAL A 793 -17.23 -14.83 32.63
C VAL A 793 -18.12 -13.93 33.49
N ARG A 794 -17.94 -12.61 33.41
CA ARG A 794 -18.71 -11.66 34.21
C ARG A 794 -20.13 -11.47 33.69
N GLU A 795 -20.33 -11.44 32.37
CA GLU A 795 -21.67 -11.42 31.76
C GLU A 795 -22.48 -12.68 32.10
N LYS A 796 -21.85 -13.86 32.15
CA LYS A 796 -22.49 -15.09 32.61
C LYS A 796 -22.91 -15.03 34.08
N ARG A 797 -22.07 -14.45 34.95
CA ARG A 797 -22.38 -14.26 36.37
C ARG A 797 -23.55 -13.30 36.58
N GLU A 798 -23.56 -12.18 35.87
CA GLU A 798 -24.63 -11.18 35.96
C GLU A 798 -25.97 -11.75 35.45
N ARG A 799 -25.98 -12.54 34.36
CA ARG A 799 -27.18 -13.29 33.92
C ARG A 799 -27.67 -14.33 34.93
N SER A 800 -26.77 -15.10 35.53
CA SER A 800 -27.15 -16.09 36.55
C SER A 800 -27.68 -15.45 37.84
N MET A 801 -27.24 -14.23 38.16
CA MET A 801 -27.76 -13.48 39.30
C MET A 801 -29.12 -12.85 39.02
N SER A 802 -29.39 -12.40 37.79
CA SER A 802 -30.72 -11.90 37.40
C SER A 802 -31.78 -13.01 37.33
N GLU A 803 -31.39 -14.23 36.93
CA GLU A 803 -32.31 -15.39 36.90
C GLU A 803 -32.63 -15.92 38.32
N CYS A 804 -31.76 -15.70 39.31
CA CYS A 804 -32.03 -16.07 40.70
C CYS A 804 -32.90 -15.05 41.47
N THR A 805 -33.08 -13.84 40.96
CA THR A 805 -33.91 -12.81 41.62
C THR A 805 -35.38 -12.84 41.23
N ASP A 806 -35.75 -13.60 40.19
CA ASP A 806 -37.16 -13.76 39.77
C ASP A 806 -37.88 -14.94 40.46
N ASP A 807 -37.18 -15.70 41.31
CA ASP A 807 -37.71 -16.87 42.05
C ASP A 807 -37.70 -16.69 43.60
N GLN A 808 -37.75 -15.45 44.11
CA GLN A 808 -37.95 -15.15 45.55
C GLN A 808 -39.12 -14.21 45.84
#